data_AF-A0AAU4KIU1-F1
#
_entry.id   AF-A0AAU4KIU1-F1
#
_cell.length_a   1.000
_cell.length_b   1.000
_cell.length_c   1.000
_cell.angle_alpha   90.00
_cell.angle_beta   90.00
_cell.angle_gamma   90.00
#
_symmetry.space_group_name_H-M   'P 1'
#
loop_
_entity.id
_entity.type
_entity.pdbx_description
1 polymer ?
#
loop_
_entity_poly.entity_id
_entity_poly.type
_entity_poly.pdbx_seq_one_letter_code
_entity_poly.pdbx_strand_id
1 'polypeptide(L)'
;MVRGQPSMQELIEGRRRHGFVGRGAERATFRANFDLPPEDERHRFLFHVHGNAGVGKTFLVREMEQLARERGALTAYVDESVGSLPEAMAALSRRFAAQGHRFKELDRLLAAYHERRHEAEAALLAPHEPERPGPSAGSLTVARVGLVGLGMVPGVGAFAGVLDPAQLAQGADRLRAGLGARLRNEEDERLVLSPHAVLTPVLVRELSEAASAAPWIVLFFDTYERTGPFLDAWLHAVMATREHGLLPATVVVVTAGQRPFDTSRWGGFTDFVTDLPLGPFTETETRGLLADKGVVAEPVVEEVLRLTGGLPLLVSTLAEQRPADPDDIGDPSATAVERFLKWEPDPVRRAVALACALPRSLDLDVFRAAVECPDDDADALFGWLRGLPFVDGRGDRVRYHGLVREPMLRLQRRHSPRGWTERHERLAEVFGHWSDEAGTGLFDPDELWKHEPWRRLRLEASYHRLCARPRAALGDALSDVVEACGTGQVAGRNWARMIEEAGDAAGDPALRDLGRGLAEALADDEDGVAAAMDLLLARSALHGAGRALAHGVRARELRNAGEYERALAEYERAVEIDPDEARVHYGRGFTHQLRGDFTAALAAFDRADELRPGTGWIIAERAETHRLAGRFEEAVADFDRAVALDPTDADSLASRAVCRHALDQCEAARADFDRALGMDGTHLWALVRRARLHRDMDAWDKAFADLDRAARLEPDSAWVASERGDTYRLAGRFEEAVAELGRAVGLRADYASPLAGRGVSHHELGDSARALADLDRAVALEPDYSWALVMRARVRWGLEDLSGANEDLRRALAASPDADWIEVELGNALRIEERHQEAITVFRHVLDRDPGNTSALGCLGATYRDLKDYEKALTCLDRALADGPDYAFAYEKRAQVFLATGRTERALADWERLIALGSDGDKARCRIVETLIHCGRRDEAMARLSEAGPEPGPDDPLDLDYVRVEVLRHTGEWARARHLAERLRAEEPVPGTFQLAMTEARSRGRTAAEPWWRELERLLDTDAPDELTRRSGRCIIGWALGDWADADRGLAEVLAMEPEWDDLAELADILSELLAGPGADPSRLTPRLTAVTAARDAVRARYTD
;
A
#
# COMPACT_ATOMS: atom_id res chain seq x y z
N MET A 1 -76.99 -27.10 -1.11
CA MET A 1 -77.16 -28.13 -0.05
C MET A 1 -76.92 -27.49 1.30
N VAL A 2 -77.74 -27.86 2.29
CA VAL A 2 -77.78 -27.34 3.66
C VAL A 2 -76.39 -27.45 4.31
N ARG A 3 -75.80 -26.33 4.76
CA ARG A 3 -74.60 -26.34 5.61
C ARG A 3 -75.00 -26.99 6.94
N GLY A 4 -74.55 -28.22 7.18
CA GLY A 4 -74.72 -28.89 8.47
C GLY A 4 -74.06 -28.06 9.57
N GLN A 5 -74.72 -27.95 10.74
CA GLN A 5 -74.10 -27.34 11.92
C GLN A 5 -72.82 -28.10 12.27
N PRO A 6 -71.71 -27.39 12.56
CA PRO A 6 -70.45 -28.04 12.91
C PRO A 6 -70.63 -28.88 14.18
N SER A 7 -70.06 -30.08 14.17
CA SER A 7 -70.08 -31.01 15.29
C SER A 7 -69.32 -30.45 16.49
N MET A 8 -69.62 -30.96 17.68
CA MET A 8 -68.90 -30.59 18.89
C MET A 8 -67.41 -30.93 18.79
N GLN A 9 -67.02 -32.00 18.09
CA GLN A 9 -65.61 -32.29 17.80
C GLN A 9 -64.98 -31.20 16.92
N GLU A 10 -65.66 -30.72 15.87
CA GLU A 10 -65.16 -29.64 15.00
C GLU A 10 -65.04 -28.30 15.76
N LEU A 11 -65.93 -28.03 16.70
CA LEU A 11 -65.85 -26.84 17.56
C LEU A 11 -64.78 -26.97 18.67
N ILE A 12 -64.56 -28.16 19.23
CA ILE A 12 -63.50 -28.42 20.23
C ILE A 12 -62.12 -28.37 19.57
N GLU A 13 -61.97 -29.00 18.41
CA GLU A 13 -60.77 -28.87 17.61
C GLU A 13 -60.60 -27.40 17.17
N GLY A 14 -61.66 -26.70 16.72
CA GLY A 14 -61.64 -25.26 16.43
C GLY A 14 -61.20 -24.35 17.60
N ARG A 15 -61.49 -24.75 18.84
CA ARG A 15 -61.06 -24.05 20.06
C ARG A 15 -59.64 -24.40 20.51
N ARG A 16 -59.13 -25.60 20.20
CA ARG A 16 -57.69 -25.92 20.34
C ARG A 16 -56.83 -25.25 19.25
N ARG A 17 -57.45 -24.84 18.13
CA ARG A 17 -56.82 -24.34 16.89
C ARG A 17 -56.53 -22.83 16.82
N HIS A 18 -56.94 -22.01 17.80
CA HIS A 18 -56.62 -20.56 17.81
C HIS A 18 -55.19 -20.23 18.29
N GLY A 19 -54.36 -21.23 18.56
CA GLY A 19 -53.10 -21.08 19.31
C GLY A 19 -51.80 -21.28 18.51
N PHE A 20 -51.72 -20.82 17.27
CA PHE A 20 -50.42 -20.74 16.57
C PHE A 20 -50.06 -19.30 16.22
N VAL A 21 -49.32 -18.70 17.13
CA VAL A 21 -48.61 -17.43 16.94
C VAL A 21 -47.18 -17.77 16.51
N GLY A 22 -46.91 -17.61 15.21
CA GLY A 22 -45.60 -17.85 14.59
C GLY A 22 -45.67 -18.05 13.08
N ARG A 23 -44.57 -17.83 12.36
CA ARG A 23 -44.43 -18.05 10.90
C ARG A 23 -45.45 -17.31 10.04
N GLY A 24 -45.82 -16.11 10.47
CA GLY A 24 -46.85 -15.30 9.81
C GLY A 24 -46.49 -14.97 8.36
N ALA A 25 -45.22 -14.70 8.10
CA ALA A 25 -44.71 -14.39 6.77
C ALA A 25 -44.82 -15.60 5.83
N GLU A 26 -44.36 -16.77 6.26
CA GLU A 26 -44.34 -18.00 5.45
C GLU A 26 -45.77 -18.47 5.14
N ARG A 27 -46.68 -18.38 6.13
CA ARG A 27 -48.12 -18.67 5.94
C ARG A 27 -48.78 -17.68 4.98
N ALA A 28 -48.43 -16.39 5.08
CA ALA A 28 -48.96 -15.36 4.19
C ALA A 28 -48.47 -15.57 2.75
N THR A 29 -47.19 -15.89 2.55
CA THR A 29 -46.61 -16.20 1.24
C THR A 29 -47.31 -17.38 0.59
N PHE A 30 -47.48 -18.50 1.32
CA PHE A 30 -48.19 -19.67 0.79
C PHE A 30 -49.66 -19.37 0.49
N ARG A 31 -50.35 -18.62 1.36
CA ARG A 31 -51.75 -18.24 1.17
C ARG A 31 -51.95 -17.34 -0.06
N ALA A 32 -51.05 -16.37 -0.26
CA ALA A 32 -51.12 -15.43 -1.38
C ALA A 32 -50.99 -16.14 -2.74
N ASN A 33 -50.31 -17.28 -2.79
CA ASN A 33 -50.14 -18.06 -4.02
C ASN A 33 -51.48 -18.51 -4.64
N PHE A 34 -52.49 -18.81 -3.81
CA PHE A 34 -53.83 -19.20 -4.28
C PHE A 34 -54.68 -18.02 -4.75
N ASP A 35 -54.27 -16.79 -4.46
CA ASP A 35 -54.93 -15.56 -4.94
C ASP A 35 -54.35 -15.09 -6.29
N LEU A 36 -53.28 -15.73 -6.77
CA LEU A 36 -52.63 -15.46 -8.05
C LEU A 36 -53.10 -16.47 -9.11
N PRO A 37 -53.45 -16.03 -10.33
CA PRO A 37 -53.70 -16.97 -11.43
C PRO A 37 -52.41 -17.73 -11.79
N PRO A 38 -52.46 -19.01 -12.16
CA PRO A 38 -51.27 -19.81 -12.48
C PRO A 38 -50.39 -19.24 -13.61
N GLU A 39 -50.94 -18.39 -14.46
CA GLU A 39 -50.21 -17.70 -15.55
C GLU A 39 -49.38 -16.49 -15.06
N ASP A 40 -49.59 -16.02 -13.82
CA ASP A 40 -48.79 -14.94 -13.23
C ASP A 40 -47.39 -15.44 -12.90
N GLU A 41 -46.35 -14.71 -13.34
CA GLU A 41 -44.94 -15.05 -13.09
C GLU A 41 -44.60 -15.10 -11.59
N ARG A 42 -45.43 -14.53 -10.71
CA ARG A 42 -45.30 -14.59 -9.25
C ARG A 42 -45.95 -15.84 -8.64
N HIS A 43 -46.74 -16.59 -9.40
CA HIS A 43 -47.27 -17.88 -8.94
C HIS A 43 -46.12 -18.89 -8.79
N ARG A 44 -46.20 -19.73 -7.77
CA ARG A 44 -45.16 -20.69 -7.39
C ARG A 44 -45.77 -22.08 -7.31
N PHE A 45 -45.17 -23.02 -8.02
CA PHE A 45 -45.68 -24.39 -8.15
C PHE A 45 -45.06 -25.34 -7.13
N LEU A 46 -43.94 -24.98 -6.52
CA LEU A 46 -43.24 -25.76 -5.48
C LEU A 46 -42.85 -24.87 -4.30
N PHE A 47 -43.14 -25.31 -3.08
CA PHE A 47 -42.66 -24.70 -1.84
C PHE A 47 -41.76 -25.68 -1.11
N HIS A 48 -40.54 -25.25 -0.76
CA HIS A 48 -39.60 -26.06 -0.01
C HIS A 48 -39.37 -25.48 1.38
N VAL A 49 -39.93 -26.12 2.40
CA VAL A 49 -39.73 -25.74 3.80
C VAL A 49 -38.49 -26.47 4.32
N HIS A 50 -37.44 -25.74 4.72
CA HIS A 50 -36.26 -26.37 5.31
C HIS A 50 -35.75 -25.65 6.55
N GLY A 51 -34.90 -26.32 7.32
CA GLY A 51 -34.36 -25.80 8.58
C GLY A 51 -34.10 -26.90 9.60
N ASN A 52 -33.44 -26.57 10.70
CA ASN A 52 -32.96 -27.54 11.68
C ASN A 52 -34.09 -28.30 12.41
N ALA A 53 -33.75 -29.34 13.17
CA ALA A 53 -34.73 -30.04 14.02
C ALA A 53 -35.33 -29.07 15.06
N GLY A 54 -36.64 -29.17 15.30
CA GLY A 54 -37.32 -28.37 16.32
C GLY A 54 -37.72 -26.94 15.93
N VAL A 55 -37.41 -26.48 14.71
CA VAL A 55 -37.81 -25.14 14.20
C VAL A 55 -39.30 -25.04 13.78
N GLY A 56 -40.08 -26.11 13.92
CA GLY A 56 -41.53 -26.10 13.67
C GLY A 56 -41.97 -26.44 12.24
N LYS A 57 -41.12 -27.11 11.43
CA LYS A 57 -41.43 -27.49 10.03
C LYS A 57 -42.75 -28.24 9.86
N THR A 58 -42.88 -29.41 10.49
CA THR A 58 -44.10 -30.26 10.40
C THR A 58 -45.36 -29.49 10.80
N PHE A 59 -45.26 -28.62 11.82
CA PHE A 59 -46.39 -27.80 12.23
C PHE A 59 -46.79 -26.80 11.14
N LEU A 60 -45.82 -26.08 10.55
CA LEU A 60 -46.06 -25.16 9.44
C LEU A 60 -46.69 -25.85 8.23
N VAL A 61 -46.21 -27.04 7.87
CA VAL A 61 -46.72 -27.81 6.72
C VAL A 61 -48.16 -28.27 6.97
N ARG A 62 -48.51 -28.67 8.20
CA ARG A 62 -49.89 -29.00 8.60
C ARG A 62 -50.81 -27.78 8.55
N GLU A 63 -50.32 -26.62 8.97
CA GLU A 63 -51.05 -25.36 8.81
C GLU A 63 -51.26 -25.00 7.33
N MET A 64 -50.23 -25.17 6.48
CA MET A 64 -50.35 -25.00 5.02
C MET A 64 -51.38 -25.96 4.41
N GLU A 65 -51.42 -27.23 4.84
CA GLU A 65 -52.45 -28.19 4.42
C GLU A 65 -53.86 -27.69 4.73
N GLN A 66 -54.07 -27.14 5.92
CA GLN A 66 -55.35 -26.57 6.32
C GLN A 66 -55.70 -25.31 5.53
N LEU A 67 -54.74 -24.40 5.31
CA LEU A 67 -54.92 -23.21 4.48
C LEU A 67 -55.33 -23.56 3.04
N ALA A 68 -54.71 -24.58 2.46
CA ALA A 68 -55.07 -25.07 1.13
C ALA A 68 -56.52 -25.57 1.10
N ARG A 69 -56.97 -26.34 2.10
CA ARG A 69 -58.37 -26.79 2.21
C ARG A 69 -59.35 -25.65 2.36
N GLU A 70 -59.01 -24.61 3.13
CA GLU A 70 -59.85 -23.41 3.27
C GLU A 70 -60.03 -22.66 1.94
N ARG A 71 -59.06 -22.76 1.03
CA ARG A 71 -59.14 -22.26 -0.35
C ARG A 71 -59.82 -23.24 -1.32
N GLY A 72 -60.40 -24.32 -0.81
CA GLY A 72 -61.12 -25.32 -1.59
C GLY A 72 -60.22 -26.33 -2.32
N ALA A 73 -58.93 -26.41 -1.97
CA ALA A 73 -58.01 -27.36 -2.59
C ALA A 73 -58.26 -28.80 -2.13
N LEU A 74 -58.07 -29.76 -3.03
CA LEU A 74 -57.88 -31.16 -2.66
C LEU A 74 -56.44 -31.35 -2.17
N THR A 75 -56.25 -31.94 -0.99
CA THR A 75 -54.91 -32.09 -0.40
C THR A 75 -54.50 -33.54 -0.20
N ALA A 76 -53.24 -33.86 -0.44
CA ALA A 76 -52.70 -35.19 -0.16
C ALA A 76 -51.38 -35.09 0.60
N TYR A 77 -51.36 -35.65 1.80
CA TYR A 77 -50.20 -35.61 2.71
C TYR A 77 -49.49 -36.96 2.75
N VAL A 78 -48.20 -36.93 2.46
CA VAL A 78 -47.26 -38.04 2.49
C VAL A 78 -46.16 -37.71 3.51
N ASP A 79 -45.90 -38.66 4.40
CA ASP A 79 -44.91 -38.55 5.47
C ASP A 79 -43.92 -39.72 5.41
N GLU A 80 -43.12 -39.89 6.47
CA GLU A 80 -42.12 -40.96 6.57
C GLU A 80 -42.69 -42.40 6.60
N SER A 81 -44.01 -42.58 6.54
CA SER A 81 -44.64 -43.91 6.47
C SER A 81 -44.46 -44.60 5.10
N VAL A 82 -43.96 -43.91 4.09
CA VAL A 82 -43.70 -44.47 2.75
C VAL A 82 -42.21 -44.73 2.52
N GLY A 83 -41.89 -45.91 1.98
CA GLY A 83 -40.52 -46.33 1.68
C GLY A 83 -40.19 -46.41 0.19
N SER A 84 -41.18 -46.21 -0.69
CA SER A 84 -41.00 -46.27 -2.14
C SER A 84 -41.97 -45.36 -2.89
N LEU A 85 -41.68 -45.10 -4.16
CA LEU A 85 -42.53 -44.25 -5.01
C LEU A 85 -43.95 -44.83 -5.22
N PRO A 86 -44.17 -46.12 -5.51
CA PRO A 86 -45.52 -46.68 -5.60
C PRO A 86 -46.32 -46.58 -4.28
N GLU A 87 -45.65 -46.69 -3.13
CA GLU A 87 -46.29 -46.49 -1.82
C GLU A 87 -46.70 -45.03 -1.60
N ALA A 88 -45.86 -44.08 -2.04
CA ALA A 88 -46.22 -42.66 -2.05
C ALA A 88 -47.45 -42.41 -2.95
N MET A 89 -47.48 -42.96 -4.16
CA MET A 89 -48.65 -42.86 -5.06
C MET A 89 -49.91 -43.51 -4.48
N ALA A 90 -49.78 -44.64 -3.80
CA ALA A 90 -50.88 -45.29 -3.09
C ALA A 90 -51.37 -44.42 -1.90
N ALA A 91 -50.47 -43.77 -1.18
CA ALA A 91 -50.82 -42.83 -0.12
C ALA A 91 -51.58 -41.62 -0.69
N LEU A 92 -51.13 -41.06 -1.82
CA LEU A 92 -51.83 -40.01 -2.54
C LEU A 92 -53.25 -40.46 -2.94
N SER A 93 -53.38 -41.60 -3.62
CA SER A 93 -54.69 -42.14 -4.05
C SER A 93 -55.65 -42.31 -2.88
N ARG A 94 -55.19 -42.88 -1.75
CA ARG A 94 -56.01 -43.02 -0.52
C ARG A 94 -56.50 -41.68 0.02
N ARG A 95 -55.66 -40.64 -0.01
CA ARG A 95 -56.01 -39.29 0.46
C ARG A 95 -57.04 -38.62 -0.46
N PHE A 96 -56.92 -38.75 -1.78
CA PHE A 96 -57.94 -38.25 -2.72
C PHE A 96 -59.25 -39.03 -2.60
N ALA A 97 -59.19 -40.35 -2.44
CA ALA A 97 -60.38 -41.18 -2.24
C ALA A 97 -61.16 -40.79 -0.97
N ALA A 98 -60.46 -40.42 0.11
CA ALA A 98 -61.08 -39.91 1.34
C ALA A 98 -61.79 -38.56 1.14
N GLN A 99 -61.42 -37.80 0.10
CA GLN A 99 -62.05 -36.54 -0.30
C GLN A 99 -63.09 -36.72 -1.42
N GLY A 100 -63.44 -37.97 -1.76
CA GLY A 100 -64.47 -38.29 -2.76
C GLY A 100 -63.96 -38.47 -4.20
N HIS A 101 -62.65 -38.39 -4.44
CA HIS A 101 -62.03 -38.52 -5.76
C HIS A 101 -61.23 -39.82 -5.84
N ARG A 102 -61.81 -40.87 -6.43
CA ARG A 102 -61.14 -42.18 -6.55
C ARG A 102 -60.38 -42.29 -7.87
N PHE A 103 -59.10 -42.64 -7.78
CA PHE A 103 -58.22 -42.91 -8.91
C PHE A 103 -58.32 -44.39 -9.28
N LYS A 104 -59.38 -44.72 -10.03
CA LYS A 104 -59.78 -46.11 -10.27
C LYS A 104 -58.73 -46.88 -11.07
N GLU A 105 -58.12 -46.23 -12.05
CA GLU A 105 -57.12 -46.89 -12.90
C GLU A 105 -55.77 -46.99 -12.18
N LEU A 106 -55.37 -45.95 -11.44
CA LEU A 106 -54.17 -46.00 -10.60
C LEU A 106 -54.31 -47.06 -9.50
N ASP A 107 -55.43 -47.13 -8.79
CA ASP A 107 -55.67 -48.15 -7.75
C ASP A 107 -55.61 -49.57 -8.32
N ARG A 108 -56.16 -49.77 -9.53
CA ARG A 108 -56.08 -51.05 -10.24
C ARG A 108 -54.64 -51.41 -10.59
N LEU A 109 -53.87 -50.48 -11.14
CA LEU A 109 -52.47 -50.72 -11.52
C LEU A 109 -51.56 -50.87 -10.30
N LEU A 110 -51.81 -50.16 -9.21
CA LEU A 110 -51.11 -50.33 -7.93
C LEU A 110 -51.39 -51.71 -7.32
N ALA A 111 -52.65 -52.17 -7.36
CA ALA A 111 -53.01 -53.51 -6.93
C ALA A 111 -52.31 -54.59 -7.78
N ALA A 112 -52.31 -54.42 -9.11
CA ALA A 112 -51.59 -55.30 -10.02
C ALA A 112 -50.07 -55.27 -9.77
N TYR A 113 -49.49 -54.09 -9.53
CA TYR A 113 -48.09 -53.93 -9.17
C TYR A 113 -47.75 -54.68 -7.87
N HIS A 114 -48.55 -54.55 -6.81
CA HIS A 114 -48.33 -55.26 -5.55
C HIS A 114 -48.43 -56.78 -5.72
N GLU A 115 -49.41 -57.27 -6.48
CA GLU A 115 -49.56 -58.69 -6.80
C GLU A 115 -48.35 -59.21 -7.59
N ARG A 116 -47.94 -58.53 -8.66
CA ARG A 116 -46.80 -58.96 -9.50
C ARG A 116 -45.45 -58.78 -8.83
N ARG A 117 -45.31 -57.79 -7.95
CA ARG A 117 -44.13 -57.63 -7.09
C ARG A 117 -44.01 -58.81 -6.12
N HIS A 118 -45.11 -59.23 -5.47
CA HIS A 118 -45.09 -60.42 -4.62
C HIS A 118 -44.80 -61.70 -5.40
N GLU A 119 -45.31 -61.84 -6.62
CA GLU A 119 -44.96 -62.95 -7.51
C GLU A 119 -43.48 -62.94 -7.92
N ALA A 120 -42.90 -61.76 -8.18
CA ALA A 120 -41.48 -61.58 -8.52
C ALA A 120 -40.55 -61.85 -7.33
N GLU A 121 -40.90 -61.35 -6.13
CA GLU A 121 -40.21 -61.65 -4.87
C GLU A 121 -40.25 -63.16 -4.58
N ALA A 122 -41.37 -63.83 -4.85
CA ALA A 122 -41.49 -65.29 -4.72
C ALA A 122 -40.66 -66.06 -5.76
N ALA A 123 -40.50 -65.53 -6.98
CA ALA A 123 -39.69 -66.14 -8.04
C ALA A 123 -38.17 -66.05 -7.76
N LEU A 124 -37.70 -64.96 -7.14
CA LEU A 124 -36.31 -64.79 -6.69
C LEU A 124 -35.89 -65.75 -5.56
N LEU A 125 -36.87 -66.32 -4.85
CA LEU A 125 -36.66 -67.28 -3.75
C LEU A 125 -36.67 -68.75 -4.21
N ALA A 126 -36.86 -69.03 -5.51
CA ALA A 126 -36.82 -70.39 -6.06
C ALA A 126 -35.36 -70.86 -6.30
N PRO A 127 -35.00 -72.13 -6.00
CA PRO A 127 -33.63 -72.64 -6.23
C PRO A 127 -33.29 -72.79 -7.72
N HIS A 128 -32.04 -72.49 -8.11
CA HIS A 128 -31.53 -72.55 -9.49
C HIS A 128 -30.65 -73.80 -9.76
N GLU A 129 -30.74 -74.36 -10.98
CA GLU A 129 -29.69 -75.18 -11.64
C GLU A 129 -28.74 -74.28 -12.49
N PRO A 130 -27.45 -74.62 -12.68
CA PRO A 130 -26.48 -73.75 -13.35
C PRO A 130 -26.18 -74.13 -14.82
N GLU A 131 -26.13 -73.15 -15.75
CA GLU A 131 -25.02 -72.93 -16.74
C GLU A 131 -25.25 -71.81 -17.82
N ARG A 132 -24.30 -70.83 -17.86
CA ARG A 132 -23.66 -70.02 -18.97
C ARG A 132 -24.44 -69.06 -19.94
N PRO A 133 -23.77 -68.08 -20.63
CA PRO A 133 -22.82 -67.06 -20.15
C PRO A 133 -23.09 -65.60 -20.68
N GLY A 134 -22.55 -64.59 -19.98
CA GLY A 134 -22.15 -63.25 -20.50
C GLY A 134 -23.24 -62.15 -20.63
N PRO A 135 -23.04 -60.94 -20.08
CA PRO A 135 -24.02 -59.84 -20.18
C PRO A 135 -24.09 -59.27 -21.60
N SER A 136 -25.31 -59.00 -22.09
CA SER A 136 -25.51 -58.27 -23.34
C SER A 136 -25.31 -56.76 -23.14
N ALA A 137 -24.67 -56.09 -24.11
CA ALA A 137 -24.30 -54.67 -24.00
C ALA A 137 -25.48 -53.69 -23.86
N GLY A 138 -26.73 -54.13 -24.03
CA GLY A 138 -27.93 -53.30 -23.84
C GLY A 138 -28.43 -53.16 -22.39
N SER A 139 -27.97 -54.02 -21.46
CA SER A 139 -28.59 -54.18 -20.13
C SER A 139 -28.10 -53.21 -19.04
N LEU A 140 -26.98 -52.52 -19.24
CA LEU A 140 -26.30 -51.77 -18.16
C LEU A 140 -26.97 -50.44 -17.78
N THR A 141 -27.75 -49.82 -18.68
CA THR A 141 -28.30 -48.47 -18.43
C THR A 141 -29.63 -48.50 -17.67
N VAL A 142 -30.39 -49.61 -17.71
CA VAL A 142 -31.71 -49.72 -17.07
C VAL A 142 -31.61 -50.23 -15.62
N ALA A 143 -30.57 -50.98 -15.26
CA ALA A 143 -30.48 -51.69 -13.97
C ALA A 143 -30.11 -50.82 -12.76
N ARG A 144 -29.43 -49.67 -12.96
CA ARG A 144 -28.85 -48.88 -11.85
C ARG A 144 -29.87 -48.12 -11.00
N VAL A 145 -31.06 -47.83 -11.52
CA VAL A 145 -32.06 -46.99 -10.84
C VAL A 145 -33.28 -47.80 -10.37
N GLY A 146 -33.69 -48.82 -11.12
CA GLY A 146 -34.93 -49.57 -10.83
C GLY A 146 -34.87 -50.46 -9.59
N LEU A 147 -33.76 -51.16 -9.34
CA LEU A 147 -33.70 -52.20 -8.29
C LEU A 147 -33.44 -51.65 -6.88
N VAL A 148 -32.72 -50.54 -6.76
CA VAL A 148 -32.41 -49.90 -5.47
C VAL A 148 -33.64 -49.17 -4.90
N GLY A 149 -34.48 -48.57 -5.76
CA GLY A 149 -35.72 -47.90 -5.35
C GLY A 149 -36.89 -48.83 -4.99
N LEU A 150 -36.75 -50.14 -5.22
CA LEU A 150 -37.78 -51.16 -4.98
C LEU A 150 -37.60 -51.98 -3.70
N GLY A 151 -36.45 -51.85 -3.01
CA GLY A 151 -36.17 -52.58 -1.76
C GLY A 151 -36.03 -54.10 -1.91
N MET A 152 -35.71 -54.61 -3.11
CA MET A 152 -35.72 -56.05 -3.41
C MET A 152 -34.39 -56.78 -3.16
N VAL A 153 -33.52 -56.27 -2.28
CA VAL A 153 -32.37 -57.02 -1.74
C VAL A 153 -32.63 -57.27 -0.25
N PRO A 154 -32.74 -58.53 0.20
CA PRO A 154 -32.92 -58.83 1.62
C PRO A 154 -31.77 -58.24 2.45
N GLY A 155 -32.09 -57.35 3.41
CA GLY A 155 -31.13 -56.80 4.37
C GLY A 155 -30.53 -55.42 4.06
N VAL A 156 -30.88 -54.78 2.95
CA VAL A 156 -30.39 -53.44 2.59
C VAL A 156 -31.55 -52.54 2.21
N GLY A 157 -32.15 -51.87 3.20
CA GLY A 157 -33.20 -50.86 2.97
C GLY A 157 -32.62 -49.47 2.68
N ALA A 158 -33.21 -48.77 1.71
CA ALA A 158 -33.19 -47.31 1.42
C ALA A 158 -31.87 -46.49 1.52
N PHE A 159 -30.71 -47.09 1.77
CA PHE A 159 -29.41 -46.41 1.82
C PHE A 159 -28.45 -47.13 0.88
N ALA A 160 -28.28 -46.59 -0.33
CA ALA A 160 -27.38 -47.16 -1.33
C ALA A 160 -26.46 -46.07 -1.88
N GLY A 161 -25.36 -45.85 -1.17
CA GLY A 161 -24.13 -45.31 -1.76
C GLY A 161 -23.11 -46.44 -1.74
N VAL A 162 -22.63 -46.84 -2.93
CA VAL A 162 -21.57 -47.84 -3.17
C VAL A 162 -22.02 -49.32 -3.25
N LEU A 163 -22.51 -49.73 -4.43
CA LEU A 163 -22.56 -51.14 -4.85
C LEU A 163 -22.06 -51.31 -6.30
N ASP A 164 -21.50 -52.49 -6.60
CA ASP A 164 -20.89 -52.84 -7.90
C ASP A 164 -21.94 -52.91 -9.03
N PRO A 165 -21.78 -52.12 -10.12
CA PRO A 165 -22.69 -52.11 -11.27
C PRO A 165 -22.90 -53.47 -11.94
N ALA A 166 -21.90 -54.37 -11.89
CA ALA A 166 -21.99 -55.69 -12.49
C ALA A 166 -22.92 -56.63 -11.71
N GLN A 167 -22.99 -56.48 -10.38
CA GLN A 167 -23.89 -57.27 -9.52
C GLN A 167 -25.36 -56.83 -9.67
N LEU A 168 -25.60 -55.52 -9.82
CA LEU A 168 -26.93 -54.98 -10.09
C LEU A 168 -27.48 -55.40 -11.47
N ALA A 169 -26.62 -55.43 -12.50
CA ALA A 169 -26.99 -55.92 -13.83
C ALA A 169 -27.35 -57.42 -13.82
N GLN A 170 -26.58 -58.26 -13.10
CA GLN A 170 -26.92 -59.68 -12.93
C GLN A 170 -28.22 -59.91 -12.15
N GLY A 171 -28.54 -59.07 -11.17
CA GLY A 171 -29.81 -59.12 -10.44
C GLY A 171 -31.01 -58.80 -11.34
N ALA A 172 -30.88 -57.80 -12.20
CA ALA A 172 -31.90 -57.43 -13.19
C ALA A 172 -32.11 -58.52 -14.26
N ASP A 173 -31.04 -59.13 -14.76
CA ASP A 173 -31.13 -60.20 -15.75
C ASP A 173 -31.73 -61.50 -15.15
N ARG A 174 -31.46 -61.81 -13.87
CA ARG A 174 -32.12 -62.91 -13.13
C ARG A 174 -33.61 -62.67 -12.97
N LEU A 175 -34.02 -61.43 -12.67
CA LEU A 175 -35.42 -61.04 -12.56
C LEU A 175 -36.14 -61.21 -13.90
N ARG A 176 -35.54 -60.75 -15.02
CA ARG A 176 -36.11 -60.95 -16.38
C ARG A 176 -36.22 -62.42 -16.77
N ALA A 177 -35.19 -63.23 -16.52
CA ALA A 177 -35.18 -64.64 -16.87
C ALA A 177 -36.24 -65.45 -16.08
N GLY A 178 -36.45 -65.13 -14.80
CA GLY A 178 -37.48 -65.76 -13.97
C GLY A 178 -38.91 -65.31 -14.29
N LEU A 179 -39.07 -64.08 -14.79
CA LEU A 179 -40.38 -63.47 -15.08
C LEU A 179 -40.88 -63.68 -16.51
N GLY A 180 -39.99 -63.91 -17.49
CA GLY A 180 -40.34 -64.08 -18.91
C GLY A 180 -41.27 -65.26 -19.23
N ALA A 181 -41.47 -66.20 -18.29
CA ALA A 181 -42.41 -67.32 -18.42
C ALA A 181 -43.77 -67.09 -17.73
N ARG A 182 -43.92 -66.01 -16.93
CA ARG A 182 -45.11 -65.79 -16.07
C ARG A 182 -45.77 -64.41 -16.21
N LEU A 183 -45.06 -63.40 -16.70
CA LEU A 183 -45.67 -62.12 -17.06
C LEU A 183 -46.37 -62.25 -18.42
N ARG A 184 -47.63 -61.80 -18.48
CA ARG A 184 -48.53 -62.10 -19.60
C ARG A 184 -48.37 -61.14 -20.78
N ASN A 185 -47.69 -60.00 -20.59
CA ASN A 185 -47.40 -58.99 -21.61
C ASN A 185 -46.23 -58.06 -21.19
N GLU A 186 -45.73 -57.26 -22.14
CA GLU A 186 -44.65 -56.29 -21.97
C GLU A 186 -45.00 -55.16 -20.96
N GLU A 187 -46.29 -54.89 -20.79
CA GLU A 187 -46.80 -53.87 -19.86
C GLU A 187 -46.65 -54.30 -18.39
N ASP A 188 -46.93 -55.58 -18.07
CA ASP A 188 -46.70 -56.17 -16.75
C ASP A 188 -45.20 -56.17 -16.37
N GLU A 189 -44.30 -56.39 -17.34
CA GLU A 189 -42.85 -56.34 -17.12
C GLU A 189 -42.39 -54.92 -16.77
N ARG A 190 -42.87 -53.92 -17.53
CA ARG A 190 -42.57 -52.51 -17.24
C ARG A 190 -43.15 -52.06 -15.90
N LEU A 191 -44.33 -52.55 -15.52
CA LEU A 191 -44.98 -52.22 -14.25
C LEU A 191 -44.14 -52.68 -13.03
N VAL A 192 -43.42 -53.81 -13.13
CA VAL A 192 -42.57 -54.32 -12.04
C VAL A 192 -41.16 -53.72 -12.08
N LEU A 193 -40.52 -53.67 -13.26
CA LEU A 193 -39.13 -53.23 -13.40
C LEU A 193 -38.96 -51.71 -13.44
N SER A 194 -39.99 -50.98 -13.85
CA SER A 194 -39.97 -49.53 -13.96
C SER A 194 -41.37 -48.96 -13.65
N PRO A 195 -41.89 -49.19 -12.43
CA PRO A 195 -43.27 -48.84 -12.06
C PRO A 195 -43.61 -47.38 -12.31
N HIS A 196 -42.65 -46.47 -12.11
CA HIS A 196 -42.83 -45.05 -12.38
C HIS A 196 -43.21 -44.75 -13.84
N ALA A 197 -42.71 -45.51 -14.82
CA ALA A 197 -43.02 -45.28 -16.23
C ALA A 197 -44.46 -45.66 -16.61
N VAL A 198 -45.11 -46.52 -15.82
CA VAL A 198 -46.50 -46.97 -16.04
C VAL A 198 -47.48 -46.26 -15.12
N LEU A 199 -47.15 -46.12 -13.83
CA LEU A 199 -48.02 -45.53 -12.81
C LEU A 199 -48.09 -44.01 -12.89
N THR A 200 -46.97 -43.32 -13.20
CA THR A 200 -46.93 -41.85 -13.19
C THR A 200 -47.85 -41.23 -14.26
N PRO A 201 -47.89 -41.69 -15.52
CA PRO A 201 -48.80 -41.13 -16.51
C PRO A 201 -50.28 -41.27 -16.14
N VAL A 202 -50.65 -42.38 -15.48
CA VAL A 202 -52.02 -42.61 -15.01
C VAL A 202 -52.35 -41.70 -13.83
N LEU A 203 -51.42 -41.55 -12.88
CA LEU A 203 -51.55 -40.59 -11.79
C LEU A 203 -51.73 -39.16 -12.31
N VAL A 204 -50.91 -38.71 -13.27
CA VAL A 204 -51.01 -37.36 -13.86
C VAL A 204 -52.35 -37.14 -14.56
N ARG A 205 -52.85 -38.14 -15.30
CA ARG A 205 -54.17 -38.08 -15.95
C ARG A 205 -55.30 -37.99 -14.92
N GLU A 206 -55.31 -38.86 -13.91
CA GLU A 206 -56.38 -38.86 -12.90
C GLU A 206 -56.29 -37.64 -11.96
N LEU A 207 -55.09 -37.10 -11.70
CA LEU A 207 -54.91 -35.78 -11.07
C LEU A 207 -55.49 -34.66 -11.94
N SER A 208 -55.32 -34.72 -13.26
CA SER A 208 -55.92 -33.76 -14.19
C SER A 208 -57.44 -33.82 -14.20
N GLU A 209 -58.01 -35.02 -14.11
CA GLU A 209 -59.46 -35.21 -13.93
C GLU A 209 -59.92 -34.64 -12.57
N ALA A 210 -59.20 -34.88 -11.48
CA ALA A 210 -59.51 -34.31 -10.17
C ALA A 210 -59.41 -32.77 -10.16
N ALA A 211 -58.47 -32.20 -10.90
CA ALA A 211 -58.28 -30.75 -11.04
C ALA A 211 -59.47 -30.08 -11.77
N SER A 212 -60.28 -30.83 -12.52
CA SER A 212 -61.53 -30.31 -13.11
C SER A 212 -62.65 -30.11 -12.08
N ALA A 213 -62.53 -30.75 -10.90
CA ALA A 213 -63.57 -30.76 -9.87
C ALA A 213 -63.20 -29.95 -8.61
N ALA A 214 -61.98 -29.41 -8.53
CA ALA A 214 -61.53 -28.54 -7.45
C ALA A 214 -60.65 -27.41 -8.00
N PRO A 215 -60.71 -26.19 -7.42
CA PRO A 215 -59.94 -25.05 -7.90
C PRO A 215 -58.42 -25.26 -7.80
N TRP A 216 -57.97 -26.07 -6.85
CA TRP A 216 -56.56 -26.33 -6.56
C TRP A 216 -56.34 -27.77 -6.11
N ILE A 217 -55.13 -28.28 -6.34
CA ILE A 217 -54.63 -29.52 -5.76
C ILE A 217 -53.32 -29.21 -5.05
N VAL A 218 -53.13 -29.70 -3.83
CA VAL A 218 -51.86 -29.53 -3.10
C VAL A 218 -51.31 -30.86 -2.59
N LEU A 219 -50.07 -31.17 -2.97
CA LEU A 219 -49.36 -32.38 -2.58
C LEU A 219 -48.29 -32.04 -1.54
N PHE A 220 -48.38 -32.62 -0.35
CA PHE A 220 -47.45 -32.41 0.76
C PHE A 220 -46.54 -33.62 0.96
N PHE A 221 -45.23 -33.40 1.00
CA PHE A 221 -44.20 -34.39 1.28
C PHE A 221 -43.35 -33.92 2.48
N ASP A 222 -43.67 -34.43 3.66
CA ASP A 222 -42.98 -34.12 4.92
C ASP A 222 -41.86 -35.14 5.21
N THR A 223 -40.93 -34.77 6.10
CA THR A 223 -39.74 -35.58 6.43
C THR A 223 -38.89 -35.88 5.17
N TYR A 224 -38.72 -34.85 4.34
CA TYR A 224 -38.13 -34.93 3.01
C TYR A 224 -36.64 -35.29 3.04
N GLU A 225 -35.95 -35.15 4.18
CA GLU A 225 -34.61 -35.70 4.37
C GLU A 225 -34.55 -37.24 4.25
N ARG A 226 -35.69 -37.94 4.46
CA ARG A 226 -35.80 -39.40 4.34
C ARG A 226 -36.42 -39.85 3.02
N THR A 227 -37.42 -39.12 2.52
CA THR A 227 -38.12 -39.49 1.28
C THR A 227 -37.50 -38.87 0.02
N GLY A 228 -36.75 -37.77 0.17
CA GLY A 228 -36.05 -37.06 -0.91
C GLY A 228 -35.16 -37.94 -1.80
N PRO A 229 -34.34 -38.87 -1.26
CA PRO A 229 -33.48 -39.73 -2.08
C PRO A 229 -34.18 -40.48 -3.22
N PHE A 230 -35.46 -40.87 -3.05
CA PHE A 230 -36.24 -41.52 -4.10
C PHE A 230 -37.34 -40.64 -4.72
N LEU A 231 -37.75 -39.55 -4.06
CA LEU A 231 -38.76 -38.62 -4.59
C LEU A 231 -38.17 -37.49 -5.42
N ASP A 232 -36.92 -37.06 -5.18
CA ASP A 232 -36.33 -35.87 -5.83
C ASP A 232 -36.28 -35.99 -7.36
N ALA A 233 -35.76 -37.12 -7.85
CA ALA A 233 -35.66 -37.35 -9.29
C ALA A 233 -37.05 -37.42 -9.94
N TRP A 234 -38.00 -38.04 -9.25
CA TRP A 234 -39.36 -38.22 -9.75
C TRP A 234 -40.16 -36.92 -9.75
N LEU A 235 -40.14 -36.15 -8.65
CA LEU A 235 -40.81 -34.85 -8.58
C LEU A 235 -40.24 -33.88 -9.62
N HIS A 236 -38.92 -33.85 -9.77
CA HIS A 236 -38.30 -33.09 -10.86
C HIS A 236 -38.81 -33.55 -12.23
N ALA A 237 -38.78 -34.86 -12.52
CA ALA A 237 -39.25 -35.38 -13.81
C ALA A 237 -40.72 -35.03 -14.10
N VAL A 238 -41.60 -35.13 -13.11
CA VAL A 238 -43.04 -34.86 -13.25
C VAL A 238 -43.34 -33.36 -13.40
N MET A 239 -42.57 -32.48 -12.75
CA MET A 239 -42.81 -31.03 -12.78
C MET A 239 -42.08 -30.33 -13.93
N ALA A 240 -40.90 -30.81 -14.31
CA ALA A 240 -40.00 -30.15 -15.27
C ALA A 240 -40.07 -30.72 -16.69
N THR A 241 -40.58 -31.94 -16.88
CA THR A 241 -40.53 -32.64 -18.17
C THR A 241 -41.93 -33.00 -18.67
N ARG A 242 -42.04 -33.34 -19.96
CA ARG A 242 -43.28 -33.83 -20.57
C ARG A 242 -43.34 -35.35 -20.65
N GLU A 243 -42.40 -36.06 -20.03
CA GLU A 243 -42.21 -37.51 -20.18
C GLU A 243 -43.42 -38.31 -19.70
N HIS A 244 -44.10 -37.85 -18.65
CA HIS A 244 -45.20 -38.57 -18.00
C HIS A 244 -46.57 -37.87 -18.18
N GLY A 245 -46.69 -36.96 -19.14
CA GLY A 245 -47.88 -36.11 -19.32
C GLY A 245 -47.69 -34.71 -18.71
N LEU A 246 -48.70 -33.86 -18.84
CA LEU A 246 -48.68 -32.48 -18.35
C LEU A 246 -49.48 -32.39 -17.04
N LEU A 247 -48.82 -31.94 -15.96
CA LEU A 247 -49.53 -31.59 -14.73
C LEU A 247 -50.42 -30.35 -14.95
N PRO A 248 -51.62 -30.30 -14.33
CA PRO A 248 -52.43 -29.08 -14.32
C PRO A 248 -51.69 -27.93 -13.63
N ALA A 249 -51.84 -26.71 -14.16
CA ALA A 249 -51.27 -25.50 -13.57
C ALA A 249 -51.87 -25.14 -12.19
N THR A 250 -52.93 -25.84 -11.76
CA THR A 250 -53.54 -25.69 -10.44
C THR A 250 -52.99 -26.69 -9.39
N VAL A 251 -51.93 -27.42 -9.71
CA VAL A 251 -51.23 -28.30 -8.76
C VAL A 251 -50.06 -27.55 -8.11
N VAL A 252 -50.06 -27.50 -6.77
CA VAL A 252 -48.95 -26.97 -5.96
C VAL A 252 -48.33 -28.12 -5.15
N VAL A 253 -47.00 -28.18 -5.12
CA VAL A 253 -46.25 -29.17 -4.33
C VAL A 253 -45.59 -28.48 -3.15
N VAL A 254 -45.60 -29.12 -1.98
CA VAL A 254 -44.92 -28.65 -0.77
C VAL A 254 -44.02 -29.77 -0.26
N THR A 255 -42.73 -29.53 -0.16
CA THR A 255 -41.76 -30.45 0.43
C THR A 255 -41.20 -29.85 1.72
N ALA A 256 -40.96 -30.68 2.74
CA ALA A 256 -40.42 -30.20 4.01
C ALA A 256 -39.29 -31.08 4.55
N GLY A 257 -38.08 -30.53 4.64
CA GLY A 257 -36.87 -31.28 5.00
C GLY A 257 -35.90 -30.50 5.90
N GLN A 258 -34.74 -31.06 6.19
CA GLN A 258 -33.72 -30.34 6.99
C GLN A 258 -32.76 -29.50 6.15
N ARG A 259 -32.57 -29.89 4.89
CA ARG A 259 -31.59 -29.29 3.98
C ARG A 259 -32.31 -28.56 2.85
N PRO A 260 -31.71 -27.52 2.28
CA PRO A 260 -32.18 -26.95 1.03
C PRO A 260 -32.09 -28.00 -0.09
N PHE A 261 -32.84 -27.77 -1.18
CA PHE A 261 -32.74 -28.58 -2.39
C PHE A 261 -31.32 -28.59 -2.99
N ASP A 262 -30.96 -29.70 -3.62
CA ASP A 262 -29.70 -29.83 -4.36
C ASP A 262 -29.69 -28.88 -5.57
N THR A 263 -28.82 -27.87 -5.52
CA THR A 263 -28.68 -26.84 -6.55
C THR A 263 -28.21 -27.42 -7.90
N SER A 264 -27.58 -28.59 -7.92
CA SER A 264 -27.20 -29.25 -9.17
C SER A 264 -28.39 -29.79 -9.96
N ARG A 265 -29.51 -30.09 -9.29
CA ARG A 265 -30.72 -30.65 -9.89
C ARG A 265 -31.85 -29.63 -10.01
N TRP A 266 -32.04 -28.78 -9.01
CA TRP A 266 -33.13 -27.81 -8.95
C TRP A 266 -32.70 -26.38 -9.34
N GLY A 267 -31.41 -26.14 -9.57
CA GLY A 267 -30.86 -24.80 -9.83
C GLY A 267 -31.41 -24.07 -11.06
N GLY A 268 -31.92 -24.81 -12.06
CA GLY A 268 -32.58 -24.23 -13.23
C GLY A 268 -34.06 -23.87 -13.04
N PHE A 269 -34.65 -24.15 -11.87
CA PHE A 269 -36.07 -24.01 -11.57
C PHE A 269 -36.36 -23.01 -10.45
N THR A 270 -35.37 -22.22 -10.02
CA THR A 270 -35.49 -21.26 -8.91
C THR A 270 -36.65 -20.27 -9.06
N ASP A 271 -37.05 -19.95 -10.29
CA ASP A 271 -38.13 -18.99 -10.56
C ASP A 271 -39.53 -19.54 -10.24
N PHE A 272 -39.67 -20.87 -10.11
CA PHE A 272 -40.94 -21.56 -9.85
C PHE A 272 -41.00 -22.21 -8.46
N VAL A 273 -39.86 -22.20 -7.73
CA VAL A 273 -39.72 -22.74 -6.38
C VAL A 273 -39.67 -21.60 -5.36
N THR A 274 -40.45 -21.70 -4.30
CA THR A 274 -40.30 -20.85 -3.11
C THR A 274 -39.49 -21.60 -2.07
N ASP A 275 -38.27 -21.15 -1.81
CA ASP A 275 -37.46 -21.64 -0.70
C ASP A 275 -37.86 -20.96 0.61
N LEU A 276 -38.19 -21.73 1.64
CA LEU A 276 -38.65 -21.27 2.95
C LEU A 276 -37.70 -21.79 4.05
N PRO A 277 -36.55 -21.13 4.28
CA PRO A 277 -35.63 -21.45 5.37
C PRO A 277 -36.21 -21.04 6.73
N LEU A 278 -36.24 -21.96 7.68
CA LEU A 278 -36.76 -21.75 9.03
C LEU A 278 -35.62 -21.73 10.08
N GLY A 279 -35.40 -20.58 10.71
CA GLY A 279 -34.57 -20.41 11.91
C GLY A 279 -35.37 -20.59 13.22
N PRO A 280 -34.81 -20.27 14.40
CA PRO A 280 -35.59 -20.11 15.63
C PRO A 280 -36.73 -19.09 15.46
N PHE A 281 -37.71 -19.10 16.37
CA PHE A 281 -38.64 -18.00 16.48
C PHE A 281 -37.91 -16.72 16.88
N THR A 282 -38.31 -15.62 16.27
CA THR A 282 -37.95 -14.29 16.75
C THR A 282 -38.45 -14.09 18.17
N GLU A 283 -37.90 -13.10 18.88
CA GLU A 283 -38.35 -12.75 20.23
C GLU A 283 -39.86 -12.46 20.26
N THR A 284 -40.36 -11.74 19.24
CA THR A 284 -41.79 -11.45 19.07
C THR A 284 -42.64 -12.72 18.88
N GLU A 285 -42.20 -13.65 18.03
CA GLU A 285 -42.91 -14.93 17.83
C GLU A 285 -42.86 -15.81 19.08
N THR A 286 -41.74 -15.83 19.78
CA THR A 286 -41.55 -16.58 21.03
C THR A 286 -42.45 -16.03 22.14
N ARG A 287 -42.47 -14.70 22.32
CA ARG A 287 -43.38 -14.01 23.24
C ARG A 287 -44.84 -14.29 22.90
N GLY A 288 -45.18 -14.24 21.61
CA GLY A 288 -46.51 -14.55 21.13
C GLY A 288 -46.95 -15.99 21.45
N LEU A 289 -46.07 -16.97 21.21
CA LEU A 289 -46.32 -18.37 21.58
C LEU A 289 -46.49 -18.56 23.10
N LEU A 290 -45.69 -17.86 23.92
CA LEU A 290 -45.79 -17.91 25.38
C LEU A 290 -47.10 -17.30 25.88
N ALA A 291 -47.47 -16.13 25.35
CA ALA A 291 -48.72 -15.44 25.70
C ALA A 291 -49.95 -16.30 25.38
N ASP A 292 -49.97 -16.98 24.23
CA ASP A 292 -51.03 -17.92 23.83
C ASP A 292 -51.19 -19.11 24.80
N LYS A 293 -50.09 -19.51 25.45
CA LYS A 293 -50.08 -20.58 26.47
C LYS A 293 -50.36 -20.07 27.88
N GLY A 294 -50.55 -18.76 28.05
CA GLY A 294 -50.85 -18.10 29.32
C GLY A 294 -49.62 -17.72 30.14
N VAL A 295 -48.42 -17.74 29.54
CA VAL A 295 -47.15 -17.34 30.18
C VAL A 295 -46.82 -15.91 29.74
N VAL A 296 -47.03 -14.94 30.64
CA VAL A 296 -46.92 -13.49 30.34
C VAL A 296 -46.05 -12.72 31.32
N ALA A 297 -45.54 -13.35 32.38
CA ALA A 297 -44.68 -12.68 33.35
C ALA A 297 -43.27 -12.48 32.75
N GLU A 298 -42.81 -11.23 32.65
CA GLU A 298 -41.56 -10.91 31.93
C GLU A 298 -40.33 -11.67 32.45
N PRO A 299 -40.11 -11.86 33.77
CA PRO A 299 -38.97 -12.65 34.26
C PRO A 299 -39.01 -14.12 33.79
N VAL A 300 -40.21 -14.69 33.67
CA VAL A 300 -40.43 -16.07 33.19
C VAL A 300 -40.21 -16.13 31.68
N VAL A 301 -40.68 -15.13 30.95
CA VAL A 301 -40.53 -15.01 29.48
C VAL A 301 -39.06 -14.84 29.09
N GLU A 302 -38.32 -13.96 29.78
CA GLU A 302 -36.88 -13.77 29.58
C GLU A 302 -36.09 -15.05 29.85
N GLU A 303 -36.44 -15.77 30.92
CA GLU A 303 -35.77 -17.03 31.27
C GLU A 303 -36.08 -18.14 30.25
N VAL A 304 -37.33 -18.23 29.74
CA VAL A 304 -37.66 -19.15 28.65
C VAL A 304 -36.92 -18.77 27.36
N LEU A 305 -36.87 -17.49 26.99
CA LEU A 305 -36.10 -17.01 25.82
C LEU A 305 -34.63 -17.41 25.93
N ARG A 306 -34.03 -17.17 27.10
CA ARG A 306 -32.64 -17.50 27.41
C ARG A 306 -32.34 -18.99 27.40
N LEU A 307 -33.25 -19.82 27.92
CA LEU A 307 -33.05 -21.28 28.00
C LEU A 307 -33.31 -22.00 26.67
N THR A 308 -34.14 -21.43 25.81
CA THR A 308 -34.60 -22.11 24.58
C THR A 308 -33.97 -21.56 23.31
N GLY A 309 -33.36 -20.36 23.37
CA GLY A 309 -32.82 -19.68 22.19
C GLY A 309 -33.88 -19.42 21.11
N GLY A 310 -35.15 -19.28 21.50
CA GLY A 310 -36.28 -19.13 20.58
C GLY A 310 -36.65 -20.40 19.81
N LEU A 311 -36.10 -21.57 20.14
CA LEU A 311 -36.49 -22.82 19.46
C LEU A 311 -37.96 -23.17 19.75
N PRO A 312 -38.85 -23.18 18.75
CA PRO A 312 -40.31 -23.31 18.95
C PRO A 312 -40.69 -24.55 19.76
N LEU A 313 -40.00 -25.66 19.52
CA LEU A 313 -40.23 -26.91 20.23
C LEU A 313 -39.92 -26.82 21.73
N LEU A 314 -38.81 -26.16 22.09
CA LEU A 314 -38.40 -26.00 23.49
C LEU A 314 -39.26 -24.95 24.19
N VAL A 315 -39.55 -23.84 23.50
CA VAL A 315 -40.48 -22.81 23.97
C VAL A 315 -41.84 -23.43 24.28
N SER A 316 -42.42 -24.21 23.37
CA SER A 316 -43.71 -24.87 23.61
C SER A 316 -43.65 -25.87 24.77
N THR A 317 -42.54 -26.59 24.92
CA THR A 317 -42.39 -27.60 25.98
C THR A 317 -42.34 -26.95 27.37
N LEU A 318 -41.64 -25.82 27.51
CA LEU A 318 -41.62 -25.06 28.76
C LEU A 318 -42.94 -24.30 28.98
N ALA A 319 -43.53 -23.74 27.93
CA ALA A 319 -44.79 -23.02 28.01
C ALA A 319 -45.97 -23.92 28.43
N GLU A 320 -45.95 -25.21 28.05
CA GLU A 320 -46.95 -26.20 28.45
C GLU A 320 -46.99 -26.44 29.97
N GLN A 321 -45.88 -26.22 30.67
CA GLN A 321 -45.80 -26.35 32.13
C GLN A 321 -46.44 -25.17 32.86
N ARG A 322 -46.76 -24.08 32.15
CA ARG A 322 -47.32 -22.82 32.68
C ARG A 322 -46.57 -22.30 33.92
N PRO A 323 -45.25 -22.11 33.84
CA PRO A 323 -44.46 -21.60 34.95
C PRO A 323 -44.97 -20.22 35.38
N ALA A 324 -45.10 -20.01 36.69
CA ALA A 324 -45.52 -18.73 37.28
C ALA A 324 -44.32 -17.94 37.81
N ASP A 325 -43.23 -18.63 38.15
CA ASP A 325 -41.95 -18.09 38.62
C ASP A 325 -40.77 -18.63 37.77
N PRO A 326 -39.67 -17.88 37.58
CA PRO A 326 -38.46 -18.39 36.93
C PRO A 326 -37.92 -19.69 37.55
N ASP A 327 -38.09 -19.89 38.86
CA ASP A 327 -37.67 -21.10 39.57
C ASP A 327 -38.57 -22.32 39.25
N ASP A 328 -39.78 -22.10 38.73
CA ASP A 328 -40.68 -23.17 38.25
C ASP A 328 -40.24 -23.72 36.88
N ILE A 329 -39.33 -23.01 36.19
CA ILE A 329 -38.85 -23.39 34.86
C ILE A 329 -37.77 -24.46 35.03
N GLY A 330 -38.15 -25.72 34.84
CA GLY A 330 -37.20 -26.83 34.75
C GLY A 330 -36.22 -26.63 33.59
N ASP A 331 -35.00 -27.14 33.71
CA ASP A 331 -34.00 -27.05 32.63
C ASP A 331 -34.46 -27.89 31.42
N PRO A 332 -34.81 -27.27 30.28
CA PRO A 332 -35.25 -28.02 29.11
C PRO A 332 -34.09 -28.76 28.44
N SER A 333 -32.83 -28.52 28.86
CA SER A 333 -31.64 -29.06 28.18
C SER A 333 -31.62 -30.58 28.16
N ALA A 334 -32.07 -31.25 29.23
CA ALA A 334 -32.18 -32.71 29.24
C ALA A 334 -33.18 -33.17 28.17
N THR A 335 -34.36 -32.56 28.09
CA THR A 335 -35.38 -32.86 27.08
C THR A 335 -34.93 -32.46 25.67
N ALA A 336 -34.18 -31.37 25.51
CA ALA A 336 -33.63 -30.91 24.25
C ALA A 336 -32.58 -31.90 23.72
N VAL A 337 -31.60 -32.26 24.55
CA VAL A 337 -30.56 -33.24 24.26
C VAL A 337 -31.15 -34.62 24.02
N GLU A 338 -32.13 -35.05 24.84
CA GLU A 338 -32.88 -36.29 24.60
C GLU A 338 -33.61 -36.28 23.27
N ARG A 339 -34.15 -35.14 22.84
CA ARG A 339 -34.80 -35.02 21.53
C ARG A 339 -33.81 -34.98 20.38
N PHE A 340 -32.68 -34.28 20.52
CA PHE A 340 -31.61 -34.26 19.52
C PHE A 340 -30.98 -35.64 19.32
N LEU A 341 -30.82 -36.40 20.41
CA LEU A 341 -30.26 -37.75 20.40
C LEU A 341 -31.35 -38.83 20.52
N LYS A 342 -32.63 -38.52 20.25
CA LYS A 342 -33.78 -39.41 20.50
C LYS A 342 -33.64 -40.77 19.82
N TRP A 343 -33.04 -40.75 18.63
CA TRP A 343 -32.92 -41.90 17.75
C TRP A 343 -31.58 -42.62 17.89
N GLU A 344 -30.70 -42.20 18.81
CA GLU A 344 -29.44 -42.87 19.09
C GLU A 344 -29.56 -43.72 20.37
N PRO A 345 -29.73 -45.05 20.23
CA PRO A 345 -29.88 -45.96 21.36
C PRO A 345 -28.54 -46.32 22.01
N ASP A 346 -27.40 -46.10 21.35
CA ASP A 346 -26.08 -46.48 21.87
C ASP A 346 -25.59 -45.47 22.93
N PRO A 347 -25.39 -45.89 24.20
CA PRO A 347 -24.92 -45.00 25.26
C PRO A 347 -23.51 -44.46 25.00
N VAL A 348 -22.65 -45.18 24.27
CA VAL A 348 -21.30 -44.73 23.91
C VAL A 348 -21.39 -43.55 22.95
N ARG A 349 -22.17 -43.70 21.87
CA ARG A 349 -22.40 -42.63 20.88
C ARG A 349 -23.06 -41.39 21.50
N ARG A 350 -23.97 -41.56 22.45
CA ARG A 350 -24.54 -40.44 23.21
C ARG A 350 -23.49 -39.71 24.04
N ALA A 351 -22.60 -40.44 24.71
CA ALA A 351 -21.50 -39.84 25.47
C ALA A 351 -20.49 -39.12 24.56
N VAL A 352 -20.15 -39.72 23.41
CA VAL A 352 -19.31 -39.11 22.36
C VAL A 352 -19.91 -37.80 21.87
N ALA A 353 -21.21 -37.79 21.53
CA ALA A 353 -21.88 -36.59 21.05
C ALA A 353 -21.86 -35.44 22.07
N LEU A 354 -21.90 -35.76 23.37
CA LEU A 354 -21.79 -34.76 24.45
C LEU A 354 -20.35 -34.28 24.64
N ALA A 355 -19.38 -35.19 24.68
CA ALA A 355 -17.97 -34.84 24.86
C ALA A 355 -17.45 -33.96 23.72
N CYS A 356 -17.82 -34.29 22.47
CA CYS A 356 -17.46 -33.51 21.28
C CYS A 356 -18.19 -32.16 21.18
N ALA A 357 -19.18 -31.87 22.03
CA ALA A 357 -19.76 -30.53 22.10
C ALA A 357 -18.84 -29.52 22.82
N LEU A 358 -17.89 -30.00 23.66
CA LEU A 358 -17.02 -29.12 24.46
C LEU A 358 -16.08 -28.26 23.59
N PRO A 359 -15.32 -28.83 22.61
CA PRO A 359 -14.50 -28.03 21.70
C PRO A 359 -15.35 -27.09 20.84
N ARG A 360 -14.77 -25.96 20.41
CA ARG A 360 -15.45 -25.01 19.51
C ARG A 360 -15.45 -25.49 18.05
N SER A 361 -14.47 -26.30 17.69
CA SER A 361 -14.36 -26.97 16.39
C SER A 361 -13.64 -28.31 16.55
N LEU A 362 -13.95 -29.24 15.66
CA LEU A 362 -13.45 -30.61 15.70
C LEU A 362 -12.78 -30.99 14.39
N ASP A 363 -11.60 -31.59 14.46
CA ASP A 363 -11.04 -32.50 13.46
C ASP A 363 -10.81 -33.85 14.17
N LEU A 364 -10.19 -34.81 13.48
CA LEU A 364 -9.95 -36.14 14.03
C LEU A 364 -9.04 -36.09 15.28
N ASP A 365 -8.07 -35.18 15.32
CA ASP A 365 -7.14 -35.07 16.45
C ASP A 365 -7.83 -34.44 17.66
N VAL A 366 -8.61 -33.37 17.47
CA VAL A 366 -9.45 -32.81 18.54
C VAL A 366 -10.50 -33.81 19.02
N PHE A 367 -11.05 -34.62 18.12
CA PHE A 367 -11.99 -35.69 18.48
C PHE A 367 -11.33 -36.70 19.44
N ARG A 368 -10.12 -37.20 19.10
CA ARG A 368 -9.33 -38.09 19.96
C ARG A 368 -8.99 -37.46 21.30
N ALA A 369 -8.73 -36.15 21.33
CA ALA A 369 -8.49 -35.43 22.59
C ALA A 369 -9.75 -35.29 23.47
N ALA A 370 -10.92 -35.17 22.85
CA ALA A 370 -12.20 -34.97 23.55
C ALA A 370 -12.84 -36.28 24.06
N VAL A 371 -12.55 -37.42 23.42
CA VAL A 371 -13.21 -38.71 23.67
C VAL A 371 -12.20 -39.77 24.11
N GLU A 372 -12.48 -40.44 25.22
CA GLU A 372 -11.73 -41.63 25.63
C GLU A 372 -12.24 -42.87 24.87
N CYS A 373 -11.65 -43.18 23.72
CA CYS A 373 -11.91 -44.43 22.98
C CYS A 373 -10.62 -45.01 22.36
N PRO A 374 -10.56 -46.32 22.08
CA PRO A 374 -9.44 -46.92 21.34
C PRO A 374 -9.30 -46.31 19.93
N ASP A 375 -8.06 -46.23 19.42
CA ASP A 375 -7.77 -45.62 18.12
C ASP A 375 -8.52 -46.29 16.96
N ASP A 376 -8.70 -47.61 17.02
CA ASP A 376 -9.39 -48.41 15.99
C ASP A 376 -10.88 -48.03 15.84
N ASP A 377 -11.51 -47.46 16.88
CA ASP A 377 -12.91 -47.05 16.88
C ASP A 377 -13.10 -45.55 16.56
N ALA A 378 -12.03 -44.75 16.67
CA ALA A 378 -12.10 -43.30 16.57
C ALA A 378 -12.55 -42.83 15.19
N ASP A 379 -12.03 -43.43 14.12
CA ASP A 379 -12.39 -43.08 12.74
C ASP A 379 -13.87 -43.38 12.44
N ALA A 380 -14.37 -44.52 12.92
CA ALA A 380 -15.76 -44.93 12.74
C ALA A 380 -16.72 -44.01 13.53
N LEU A 381 -16.37 -43.68 14.77
CA LEU A 381 -17.16 -42.78 15.62
C LEU A 381 -17.13 -41.34 15.12
N PHE A 382 -15.98 -40.85 14.64
CA PHE A 382 -15.88 -39.52 14.04
C PHE A 382 -16.65 -39.46 12.71
N GLY A 383 -16.58 -40.49 11.87
CA GLY A 383 -17.38 -40.61 10.65
C GLY A 383 -18.89 -40.59 10.93
N TRP A 384 -19.34 -41.29 11.97
CA TRP A 384 -20.72 -41.22 12.45
C TRP A 384 -21.09 -39.82 12.94
N LEU A 385 -20.23 -39.18 13.75
CA LEU A 385 -20.47 -37.84 14.29
C LEU A 385 -20.67 -36.80 13.18
N ARG A 386 -19.84 -36.88 12.11
CA ARG A 386 -19.96 -36.01 10.92
C ARG A 386 -21.27 -36.20 10.17
N GLY A 387 -21.91 -37.37 10.31
CA GLY A 387 -23.21 -37.68 9.70
C GLY A 387 -24.41 -37.13 10.49
N LEU A 388 -24.18 -36.58 11.69
CA LEU A 388 -25.27 -36.05 12.51
C LEU A 388 -25.89 -34.80 11.87
N PRO A 389 -27.23 -34.66 11.91
CA PRO A 389 -27.95 -33.59 11.22
C PRO A 389 -27.68 -32.17 11.73
N PHE A 390 -27.05 -32.04 12.90
CA PHE A 390 -26.71 -30.76 13.55
C PHE A 390 -25.20 -30.49 13.61
N VAL A 391 -24.41 -31.30 12.90
CA VAL A 391 -22.97 -31.11 12.74
C VAL A 391 -22.73 -30.61 11.32
N ASP A 392 -22.24 -29.39 11.20
CA ASP A 392 -21.96 -28.76 9.92
C ASP A 392 -20.55 -29.16 9.45
N GLY A 393 -20.49 -29.82 8.29
CA GLY A 393 -19.24 -30.24 7.65
C GLY A 393 -18.86 -29.33 6.49
N ARG A 394 -17.89 -28.44 6.70
CA ARG A 394 -17.19 -27.74 5.61
C ARG A 394 -15.70 -28.07 5.70
N GLY A 395 -15.23 -29.01 4.89
CA GLY A 395 -13.83 -29.48 4.88
C GLY A 395 -13.51 -30.51 5.97
N ASP A 396 -12.25 -30.54 6.42
CA ASP A 396 -11.75 -31.52 7.41
C ASP A 396 -12.17 -31.19 8.85
N ARG A 397 -12.56 -29.93 9.12
CA ARG A 397 -13.08 -29.49 10.42
C ARG A 397 -14.61 -29.42 10.40
N VAL A 398 -15.22 -29.87 11.49
CA VAL A 398 -16.67 -29.81 11.71
C VAL A 398 -17.01 -29.00 12.95
N ARG A 399 -18.23 -28.45 12.98
CA ARG A 399 -18.74 -27.68 14.12
C ARG A 399 -20.15 -28.10 14.43
N TYR A 400 -20.49 -28.08 15.72
CA TYR A 400 -21.86 -28.23 16.14
C TYR A 400 -22.60 -26.92 15.88
N HIS A 401 -23.82 -27.02 15.40
CA HIS A 401 -24.70 -25.87 15.32
C HIS A 401 -24.95 -25.31 16.73
N GLY A 402 -24.85 -23.98 16.91
CA GLY A 402 -24.87 -23.32 18.22
C GLY A 402 -26.09 -23.67 19.08
N LEU A 403 -27.27 -23.72 18.45
CA LEU A 403 -28.55 -24.06 19.09
C LEU A 403 -28.62 -25.48 19.69
N VAL A 404 -27.77 -26.40 19.23
CA VAL A 404 -27.68 -27.76 19.77
C VAL A 404 -26.54 -27.86 20.77
N ARG A 405 -25.41 -27.20 20.48
CA ARG A 405 -24.24 -27.17 21.34
C ARG A 405 -24.53 -26.57 22.71
N GLU A 406 -25.24 -25.44 22.77
CA GLU A 406 -25.45 -24.71 24.02
C GLU A 406 -26.24 -25.53 25.09
N PRO A 407 -27.38 -26.18 24.77
CA PRO A 407 -28.04 -27.09 25.70
C PRO A 407 -27.15 -28.26 26.15
N MET A 408 -26.30 -28.80 25.26
CA MET A 408 -25.37 -29.88 25.60
C MET A 408 -24.30 -29.43 26.60
N LEU A 409 -23.76 -28.22 26.45
CA LEU A 409 -22.79 -27.65 27.40
C LEU A 409 -23.45 -27.40 28.77
N ARG A 410 -24.64 -26.80 28.76
CA ARG A 410 -25.41 -26.49 29.98
C ARG A 410 -25.73 -27.76 30.77
N LEU A 411 -26.18 -28.81 30.08
CA LEU A 411 -26.46 -30.12 30.66
C LEU A 411 -25.21 -30.69 31.35
N GLN A 412 -24.07 -30.71 30.64
CA GLN A 412 -22.82 -31.26 31.17
C GLN A 412 -22.31 -30.50 32.40
N ARG A 413 -22.34 -29.17 32.34
CA ARG A 413 -21.93 -28.29 33.45
C ARG A 413 -22.75 -28.54 34.72
N ARG A 414 -24.07 -28.72 34.60
CA ARG A 414 -24.98 -28.95 35.74
C ARG A 414 -24.92 -30.38 36.28
N HIS A 415 -24.91 -31.39 35.41
CA HIS A 415 -24.96 -32.79 35.83
C HIS A 415 -23.64 -33.29 36.43
N SER A 416 -22.49 -32.81 35.94
CA SER A 416 -21.18 -33.18 36.48
C SER A 416 -20.22 -31.99 36.48
N PRO A 417 -20.31 -31.09 37.49
CA PRO A 417 -19.43 -29.93 37.58
C PRO A 417 -17.94 -30.28 37.67
N ARG A 418 -17.60 -31.36 38.39
CA ARG A 418 -16.21 -31.87 38.45
C ARG A 418 -15.74 -32.41 37.11
N GLY A 419 -16.55 -33.27 36.47
CA GLY A 419 -16.23 -33.81 35.15
C GLY A 419 -16.20 -32.75 34.05
N TRP A 420 -16.98 -31.68 34.18
CA TRP A 420 -16.89 -30.49 33.33
C TRP A 420 -15.50 -29.83 33.45
N THR A 421 -15.07 -29.52 34.67
CA THR A 421 -13.75 -28.91 34.92
C THR A 421 -12.62 -29.82 34.44
N GLU A 422 -12.63 -31.12 34.78
CA GLU A 422 -11.59 -32.07 34.39
C GLU A 422 -11.48 -32.23 32.86
N ARG A 423 -12.60 -32.30 32.13
CA ARG A 423 -12.57 -32.40 30.67
C ARG A 423 -12.07 -31.12 30.00
N HIS A 424 -12.47 -29.95 30.51
CA HIS A 424 -11.95 -28.69 30.00
C HIS A 424 -10.47 -28.49 30.33
N GLU A 425 -10.00 -28.88 31.53
CA GLU A 425 -8.58 -28.85 31.89
C GLU A 425 -7.76 -29.74 30.96
N ARG A 426 -8.22 -30.97 30.69
CA ARG A 426 -7.55 -31.87 29.74
C ARG A 426 -7.47 -31.27 28.33
N LEU A 427 -8.56 -30.72 27.80
CA LEU A 427 -8.55 -30.08 26.49
C LEU A 427 -7.62 -28.87 26.46
N ALA A 428 -7.58 -28.07 27.53
CA ALA A 428 -6.64 -26.96 27.66
C ALA A 428 -5.17 -27.42 27.67
N GLU A 429 -4.86 -28.54 28.33
CA GLU A 429 -3.52 -29.14 28.33
C GLU A 429 -3.13 -29.62 26.93
N VAL A 430 -4.03 -30.33 26.23
CA VAL A 430 -3.77 -30.82 24.87
C VAL A 430 -3.56 -29.67 23.88
N PHE A 431 -4.45 -28.67 23.85
CA PHE A 431 -4.27 -27.51 22.99
C PHE A 431 -3.03 -26.68 23.37
N GLY A 432 -2.69 -26.62 24.67
CA GLY A 432 -1.46 -26.00 25.14
C GLY A 432 -0.23 -26.70 24.58
N HIS A 433 -0.19 -28.04 24.66
CA HIS A 433 0.91 -28.83 24.12
C HIS A 433 1.04 -28.66 22.60
N TRP A 434 -0.05 -28.75 21.85
CA TRP A 434 -0.03 -28.50 20.40
C TRP A 434 0.39 -27.08 20.06
N SER A 435 0.01 -26.10 20.88
CA SER A 435 0.49 -24.73 20.73
C SER A 435 2.01 -24.69 20.90
N ASP A 436 2.57 -25.31 21.94
CA ASP A 436 4.02 -25.34 22.18
C ASP A 436 4.77 -26.07 21.04
N GLU A 437 4.22 -27.17 20.53
CA GLU A 437 4.74 -27.88 19.35
C GLU A 437 4.72 -26.97 18.11
N ALA A 438 3.61 -26.28 17.86
CA ALA A 438 3.48 -25.34 16.74
C ALA A 438 4.40 -24.11 16.88
N GLY A 439 4.87 -23.82 18.08
CA GLY A 439 5.86 -22.77 18.37
C GLY A 439 7.30 -23.27 18.40
N THR A 440 7.55 -24.56 18.16
CA THR A 440 8.91 -25.13 18.26
C THR A 440 9.83 -24.50 17.23
N GLY A 441 10.95 -23.95 17.70
CA GLY A 441 11.91 -23.21 16.88
C GLY A 441 11.66 -21.71 16.82
N LEU A 442 10.55 -21.22 17.39
CA LEU A 442 10.27 -19.80 17.61
C LEU A 442 10.58 -19.49 19.07
N PHE A 443 11.64 -18.70 19.30
CA PHE A 443 12.11 -18.38 20.65
C PHE A 443 11.71 -16.96 21.07
N ASP A 444 11.27 -16.14 20.11
CA ASP A 444 10.78 -14.78 20.33
C ASP A 444 9.27 -14.78 20.57
N PRO A 445 8.76 -14.21 21.70
CA PRO A 445 7.34 -13.98 21.90
C PRO A 445 6.63 -13.27 20.74
N ASP A 446 7.27 -12.30 20.09
CA ASP A 446 6.70 -11.58 18.96
C ASP A 446 6.59 -12.45 17.70
N GLU A 447 7.52 -13.38 17.49
CA GLU A 447 7.42 -14.36 16.40
C GLU A 447 6.29 -15.37 16.65
N LEU A 448 6.13 -15.82 17.90
CA LEU A 448 5.02 -16.68 18.31
C LEU A 448 3.68 -15.99 18.04
N TRP A 449 3.54 -14.74 18.48
CA TRP A 449 2.34 -13.95 18.23
C TRP A 449 2.17 -13.55 16.76
N LYS A 450 3.17 -13.68 15.88
CA LYS A 450 3.01 -13.57 14.42
C LYS A 450 2.62 -14.89 13.75
N HIS A 451 2.89 -16.03 14.39
CA HIS A 451 2.59 -17.36 13.85
C HIS A 451 1.11 -17.77 14.06
N GLU A 452 0.34 -17.83 12.96
CA GLU A 452 -1.11 -18.10 13.01
C GLU A 452 -1.48 -19.47 13.64
N PRO A 453 -0.84 -20.60 13.29
CA PRO A 453 -1.17 -21.89 13.89
C PRO A 453 -1.01 -21.89 15.41
N TRP A 454 0.08 -21.28 15.92
CA TRP A 454 0.34 -21.14 17.35
C TRP A 454 -0.75 -20.31 18.03
N ARG A 455 -1.04 -19.10 17.51
CA ARG A 455 -2.08 -18.21 18.07
C ARG A 455 -3.43 -18.91 18.16
N ARG A 456 -3.80 -19.66 17.12
CA ARG A 456 -5.08 -20.37 17.05
C ARG A 456 -5.20 -21.45 18.12
N LEU A 457 -4.14 -22.24 18.33
CA LEU A 457 -4.11 -23.30 19.34
C LEU A 457 -4.08 -22.72 20.76
N ARG A 458 -3.29 -21.66 20.99
CA ARG A 458 -3.29 -20.91 22.26
C ARG A 458 -4.68 -20.36 22.59
N LEU A 459 -5.39 -19.82 21.61
CA LEU A 459 -6.75 -19.30 21.78
C LEU A 459 -7.74 -20.40 22.21
N GLU A 460 -7.65 -21.61 21.63
CA GLU A 460 -8.46 -22.76 22.08
C GLU A 460 -8.08 -23.23 23.49
N ALA A 461 -6.77 -23.25 23.82
CA ALA A 461 -6.32 -23.56 25.18
C ALA A 461 -6.90 -22.57 26.20
N SER A 462 -6.82 -21.26 25.93
CA SER A 462 -7.34 -20.21 26.79
C SER A 462 -8.87 -20.28 26.93
N TYR A 463 -9.61 -20.61 25.86
CA TYR A 463 -11.05 -20.90 25.93
C TYR A 463 -11.37 -22.00 26.94
N HIS A 464 -10.66 -23.13 26.84
CA HIS A 464 -10.90 -24.27 27.72
C HIS A 464 -10.51 -23.97 29.18
N ARG A 465 -9.42 -23.21 29.43
CA ARG A 465 -9.04 -22.75 30.78
C ARG A 465 -10.12 -21.84 31.39
N LEU A 466 -10.64 -20.88 30.62
CA LEU A 466 -11.73 -20.01 31.04
C LEU A 466 -13.00 -20.80 31.36
N CYS A 467 -13.36 -21.80 30.55
CA CYS A 467 -14.51 -22.67 30.82
C CYS A 467 -14.34 -23.53 32.09
N ALA A 468 -13.13 -24.00 32.36
CA ALA A 468 -12.82 -24.81 33.54
C ALA A 468 -12.82 -23.98 34.82
N ARG A 469 -12.12 -22.83 34.82
CA ARG A 469 -11.90 -21.96 35.98
C ARG A 469 -11.88 -20.46 35.58
N PRO A 470 -13.05 -19.84 35.34
CA PRO A 470 -13.14 -18.47 34.83
C PRO A 470 -12.29 -17.45 35.61
N ARG A 471 -12.39 -17.46 36.94
CA ARG A 471 -11.69 -16.49 37.80
C ARG A 471 -10.17 -16.65 37.82
N ALA A 472 -9.69 -17.89 37.74
CA ALA A 472 -8.26 -18.17 37.79
C ALA A 472 -7.58 -17.90 36.45
N ALA A 473 -8.28 -18.17 35.34
CA ALA A 473 -7.75 -18.00 33.98
C ALA A 473 -7.95 -16.59 33.40
N LEU A 474 -8.72 -15.72 34.06
CA LEU A 474 -9.07 -14.41 33.52
C LEU A 474 -7.85 -13.50 33.31
N GLY A 475 -6.91 -13.45 34.26
CA GLY A 475 -5.73 -12.57 34.15
C GLY A 475 -4.85 -12.93 32.94
N ASP A 476 -4.61 -14.22 32.73
CA ASP A 476 -3.85 -14.73 31.58
C ASP A 476 -4.59 -14.47 30.27
N ALA A 477 -5.91 -14.72 30.23
CA ALA A 477 -6.71 -14.47 29.04
C ALA A 477 -6.77 -12.97 28.67
N LEU A 478 -6.83 -12.07 29.67
CA LEU A 478 -6.75 -10.63 29.41
C LEU A 478 -5.36 -10.21 28.90
N SER A 479 -4.30 -10.83 29.42
CA SER A 479 -2.94 -10.59 28.91
C SER A 479 -2.80 -11.06 27.46
N ASP A 480 -3.39 -12.21 27.12
CA ASP A 480 -3.45 -12.69 25.74
C ASP A 480 -4.24 -11.73 24.81
N VAL A 481 -5.30 -11.08 25.31
CA VAL A 481 -6.02 -10.04 24.55
C VAL A 481 -5.11 -8.84 24.25
N VAL A 482 -4.32 -8.39 25.23
CA VAL A 482 -3.36 -7.28 25.03
C VAL A 482 -2.35 -7.62 23.93
N GLU A 483 -1.73 -8.81 24.01
CA GLU A 483 -0.78 -9.28 23.01
C GLU A 483 -1.42 -9.43 21.61
N ALA A 484 -2.64 -9.96 21.56
CA ALA A 484 -3.39 -10.06 20.31
C ALA A 484 -3.67 -8.69 19.69
N CYS A 485 -4.06 -7.70 20.50
CA CYS A 485 -4.21 -6.30 20.05
C CYS A 485 -2.88 -5.69 19.60
N GLY A 486 -1.78 -6.07 20.27
CA GLY A 486 -0.41 -5.75 19.87
C GLY A 486 -0.08 -6.21 18.45
N THR A 487 -0.59 -7.38 18.04
CA THR A 487 -0.40 -7.93 16.68
C THR A 487 -1.36 -7.32 15.66
N GLY A 488 -2.57 -6.99 16.08
CA GLY A 488 -3.56 -6.30 15.24
C GLY A 488 -4.99 -6.44 15.74
N GLN A 489 -5.84 -5.53 15.30
CA GLN A 489 -7.22 -5.41 15.75
C GLN A 489 -8.06 -6.68 15.50
N VAL A 490 -7.90 -7.33 14.35
CA VAL A 490 -8.62 -8.57 14.02
C VAL A 490 -8.27 -9.70 14.98
N ALA A 491 -7.00 -9.83 15.35
CA ALA A 491 -6.58 -10.80 16.34
C ALA A 491 -7.23 -10.48 17.69
N GLY A 492 -7.19 -9.22 18.13
CA GLY A 492 -7.91 -8.75 19.32
C GLY A 492 -9.40 -9.14 19.33
N ARG A 493 -10.12 -8.89 18.22
CA ARG A 493 -11.56 -9.21 18.08
C ARG A 493 -11.82 -10.71 18.26
N ASN A 494 -10.95 -11.57 17.70
CA ASN A 494 -11.08 -13.02 17.83
C ASN A 494 -10.92 -13.49 19.28
N TRP A 495 -10.00 -12.89 20.03
CA TRP A 495 -9.80 -13.17 21.45
C TRP A 495 -10.94 -12.63 22.31
N ALA A 496 -11.45 -11.43 22.04
CA ALA A 496 -12.62 -10.86 22.72
C ALA A 496 -13.87 -11.75 22.53
N ARG A 497 -14.11 -12.19 21.29
CA ARG A 497 -15.19 -13.15 20.98
C ARG A 497 -15.00 -14.50 21.67
N MET A 498 -13.77 -15.00 21.75
CA MET A 498 -13.47 -16.23 22.49
C MET A 498 -13.84 -16.10 23.97
N ILE A 499 -13.54 -14.96 24.59
CA ILE A 499 -13.92 -14.68 25.99
C ILE A 499 -15.45 -14.65 26.14
N GLU A 500 -16.18 -14.04 25.19
CA GLU A 500 -17.65 -14.05 25.19
C GLU A 500 -18.20 -15.48 25.12
N GLU A 501 -17.72 -16.27 24.15
CA GLU A 501 -18.11 -17.67 23.96
C GLU A 501 -17.76 -18.55 25.18
N ALA A 502 -16.64 -18.28 25.86
CA ALA A 502 -16.26 -18.95 27.10
C ALA A 502 -17.19 -18.58 28.27
N GLY A 503 -17.61 -17.31 28.35
CA GLY A 503 -18.61 -16.84 29.30
C GLY A 503 -19.95 -17.54 29.14
N ASP A 504 -20.44 -17.68 27.90
CA ASP A 504 -21.65 -18.44 27.60
C ASP A 504 -21.53 -19.92 27.98
N ALA A 505 -20.42 -20.57 27.60
CA ALA A 505 -20.16 -21.97 27.90
C ALA A 505 -20.01 -22.25 29.41
N ALA A 506 -19.30 -21.38 30.13
CA ALA A 506 -19.13 -21.46 31.59
C ALA A 506 -20.41 -21.07 32.36
N GLY A 507 -21.32 -20.33 31.72
CA GLY A 507 -22.48 -19.73 32.38
C GLY A 507 -22.08 -18.59 33.33
N ASP A 508 -21.08 -17.80 32.94
CA ASP A 508 -20.57 -16.64 33.68
C ASP A 508 -20.92 -15.34 32.92
N PRO A 509 -21.99 -14.62 33.34
CA PRO A 509 -22.42 -13.40 32.66
C PRO A 509 -21.37 -12.28 32.68
N ALA A 510 -20.58 -12.18 33.75
CA ALA A 510 -19.57 -11.13 33.87
C ALA A 510 -18.42 -11.34 32.87
N LEU A 511 -18.04 -12.61 32.63
CA LEU A 511 -17.07 -12.97 31.60
C LEU A 511 -17.63 -12.72 30.19
N ARG A 512 -18.90 -13.09 29.96
CA ARG A 512 -19.59 -12.86 28.68
C ARG A 512 -19.66 -11.37 28.33
N ASP A 513 -20.14 -10.56 29.27
CA ASP A 513 -20.31 -9.12 29.07
C ASP A 513 -18.96 -8.40 28.89
N LEU A 514 -17.90 -8.91 29.53
CA LEU A 514 -16.53 -8.46 29.26
C LEU A 514 -16.10 -8.75 27.82
N GLY A 515 -16.25 -10.00 27.36
CA GLY A 515 -15.89 -10.38 25.99
C GLY A 515 -16.64 -9.54 24.95
N ARG A 516 -17.95 -9.33 25.18
CA ARG A 516 -18.79 -8.45 24.35
C ARG A 516 -18.30 -7.01 24.35
N GLY A 517 -18.08 -6.42 25.53
CA GLY A 517 -17.62 -5.03 25.62
C GLY A 517 -16.25 -4.81 24.95
N LEU A 518 -15.35 -5.80 25.03
CA LEU A 518 -14.08 -5.77 24.28
C LEU A 518 -14.31 -5.88 22.77
N ALA A 519 -15.22 -6.75 22.33
CA ALA A 519 -15.53 -6.92 20.90
C ALA A 519 -16.20 -5.67 20.32
N GLU A 520 -17.08 -5.01 21.08
CA GLU A 520 -17.72 -3.73 20.74
C GLU A 520 -16.69 -2.61 20.67
N ALA A 521 -15.80 -2.47 21.67
CA ALA A 521 -14.72 -1.48 21.62
C ALA A 521 -13.81 -1.70 20.42
N LEU A 522 -13.45 -2.96 20.15
CA LEU A 522 -12.62 -3.31 19.00
C LEU A 522 -13.36 -3.20 17.67
N ALA A 523 -14.67 -2.95 17.61
CA ALA A 523 -15.42 -2.87 16.36
C ALA A 523 -15.14 -1.57 15.57
N ASP A 524 -14.63 -0.53 16.24
CA ASP A 524 -14.25 0.74 15.63
C ASP A 524 -12.89 0.62 14.93
N ASP A 525 -12.83 0.83 13.62
CA ASP A 525 -11.62 0.67 12.82
C ASP A 525 -10.56 1.78 13.05
N GLU A 526 -10.93 2.94 13.62
CA GLU A 526 -9.99 4.03 13.91
C GLU A 526 -9.37 3.91 15.31
N ASP A 527 -10.20 3.79 16.35
CA ASP A 527 -9.76 3.89 17.76
C ASP A 527 -9.95 2.61 18.58
N GLY A 528 -10.36 1.50 17.93
CA GLY A 528 -10.86 0.34 18.67
C GLY A 528 -9.83 -0.33 19.59
N VAL A 529 -8.55 -0.34 19.22
CA VAL A 529 -7.47 -0.87 20.09
C VAL A 529 -7.27 0.01 21.32
N ALA A 530 -7.27 1.33 21.16
CA ALA A 530 -7.13 2.27 22.28
C ALA A 530 -8.31 2.15 23.27
N ALA A 531 -9.55 2.08 22.76
CA ALA A 531 -10.74 1.90 23.58
C ALA A 531 -10.74 0.55 24.33
N ALA A 532 -10.25 -0.52 23.70
CA ALA A 532 -10.07 -1.81 24.36
C ALA A 532 -9.03 -1.75 25.47
N MET A 533 -7.91 -1.05 25.27
CA MET A 533 -6.90 -0.85 26.33
C MET A 533 -7.48 -0.06 27.51
N ASP A 534 -8.31 0.95 27.28
CA ASP A 534 -8.98 1.69 28.36
C ASP A 534 -9.88 0.78 29.22
N LEU A 535 -10.66 -0.10 28.56
CA LEU A 535 -11.49 -1.09 29.26
C LEU A 535 -10.66 -2.09 30.07
N LEU A 536 -9.49 -2.50 29.55
CA LEU A 536 -8.60 -3.45 30.22
C LEU A 536 -7.85 -2.82 31.39
N LEU A 537 -7.33 -1.60 31.23
CA LEU A 537 -6.59 -0.86 32.25
C LEU A 537 -7.47 -0.47 33.44
N ALA A 538 -8.75 -0.19 33.19
CA ALA A 538 -9.75 0.10 34.23
C ALA A 538 -10.08 -1.12 35.12
N ARG A 539 -9.68 -2.34 34.73
CA ARG A 539 -10.01 -3.57 35.47
C ARG A 539 -8.87 -4.03 36.39
N SER A 540 -9.24 -4.58 37.54
CA SER A 540 -8.27 -5.07 38.54
C SER A 540 -7.66 -6.44 38.22
N ALA A 541 -8.23 -7.20 37.28
CA ALA A 541 -7.81 -8.57 36.95
C ALA A 541 -6.55 -8.64 36.07
N LEU A 542 -6.20 -7.56 35.35
CA LEU A 542 -4.95 -7.45 34.60
C LEU A 542 -3.84 -6.95 35.54
N HIS A 543 -2.75 -7.70 35.71
CA HIS A 543 -1.69 -7.40 36.68
C HIS A 543 -0.28 -7.58 36.10
N GLY A 544 0.71 -6.89 36.69
CA GLY A 544 2.12 -7.00 36.33
C GLY A 544 2.38 -6.68 34.86
N ALA A 545 3.14 -7.56 34.19
CA ALA A 545 3.56 -7.43 32.79
C ALA A 545 2.41 -7.16 31.81
N GLY A 546 1.25 -7.81 31.97
CA GLY A 546 0.08 -7.58 31.10
C GLY A 546 -0.44 -6.14 31.16
N ARG A 547 -0.31 -5.46 32.31
CA ARG A 547 -0.70 -4.05 32.47
C ARG A 547 0.34 -3.11 31.85
N ALA A 548 1.62 -3.41 32.01
CA ALA A 548 2.70 -2.66 31.35
C ALA A 548 2.56 -2.71 29.83
N LEU A 549 2.30 -3.90 29.28
CA LEU A 549 2.05 -4.08 27.84
C LEU A 549 0.79 -3.35 27.37
N ALA A 550 -0.29 -3.32 28.15
CA ALA A 550 -1.49 -2.57 27.78
C ALA A 550 -1.21 -1.05 27.66
N HIS A 551 -0.44 -0.50 28.59
CA HIS A 551 0.05 0.88 28.48
C HIS A 551 0.96 1.07 27.25
N GLY A 552 1.86 0.11 26.96
CA GLY A 552 2.72 0.15 25.78
C GLY A 552 1.98 0.08 24.44
N VAL A 553 0.94 -0.77 24.34
CA VAL A 553 0.06 -0.86 23.16
C VAL A 553 -0.73 0.43 23.01
N ARG A 554 -1.30 0.97 24.09
CA ARG A 554 -2.00 2.26 24.04
C ARG A 554 -1.08 3.41 23.62
N ALA A 555 0.14 3.45 24.15
CA ALA A 555 1.15 4.44 23.79
C ALA A 555 1.48 4.38 22.29
N ARG A 556 1.55 3.18 21.71
CA ARG A 556 1.74 2.99 20.28
C ARG A 556 0.59 3.59 19.45
N GLU A 557 -0.65 3.38 19.85
CA GLU A 557 -1.81 3.97 19.14
C GLU A 557 -1.79 5.51 19.24
N LEU A 558 -1.50 6.07 20.41
CA LEU A 558 -1.33 7.52 20.58
C LEU A 558 -0.20 8.08 19.71
N ARG A 559 0.92 7.36 19.61
CA ARG A 559 2.04 7.74 18.74
C ARG A 559 1.64 7.71 17.26
N ASN A 560 0.88 6.70 16.83
CA ASN A 560 0.38 6.61 15.46
C ASN A 560 -0.60 7.76 15.14
N ALA A 561 -1.34 8.24 16.13
CA ALA A 561 -2.17 9.45 16.04
C ALA A 561 -1.37 10.77 16.13
N GLY A 562 -0.04 10.73 16.28
CA GLY A 562 0.82 11.91 16.40
C GLY A 562 0.84 12.56 17.79
N GLU A 563 0.18 11.97 18.79
CA GLU A 563 0.10 12.47 20.16
C GLU A 563 1.31 12.07 21.01
N TYR A 564 2.51 12.46 20.58
CA TYR A 564 3.78 11.94 21.10
C TYR A 564 3.99 12.14 22.61
N GLU A 565 3.57 13.28 23.19
CA GLU A 565 3.74 13.53 24.63
C GLU A 565 2.86 12.59 25.48
N ARG A 566 1.64 12.32 25.03
CA ARG A 566 0.74 11.38 25.71
C ARG A 566 1.24 9.95 25.55
N ALA A 567 1.77 9.60 24.38
CA ALA A 567 2.40 8.31 24.16
C ALA A 567 3.59 8.09 25.11
N LEU A 568 4.47 9.08 25.26
CA LEU A 568 5.61 9.00 26.19
C LEU A 568 5.16 8.83 27.64
N ALA A 569 4.14 9.55 28.09
CA ALA A 569 3.59 9.38 29.44
C ALA A 569 3.00 7.98 29.68
N GLU A 570 2.39 7.36 28.68
CA GLU A 570 1.92 5.97 28.77
C GLU A 570 3.11 4.97 28.78
N TYR A 571 4.16 5.21 27.99
CA TYR A 571 5.39 4.41 28.06
C TYR A 571 6.10 4.54 29.42
N GLU A 572 6.13 5.72 30.03
CA GLU A 572 6.67 5.92 31.37
C GLU A 572 5.91 5.09 32.41
N ARG A 573 4.57 5.10 32.39
CA ARG A 573 3.75 4.24 33.26
C ARG A 573 4.02 2.76 33.02
N ALA A 574 4.21 2.35 31.76
CA ALA A 574 4.54 0.98 31.44
C ALA A 574 5.90 0.57 32.07
N VAL A 575 6.92 1.43 31.98
CA VAL A 575 8.24 1.20 32.60
C VAL A 575 8.17 1.18 34.13
N GLU A 576 7.33 2.02 34.74
CA GLU A 576 7.12 2.00 36.20
C GLU A 576 6.51 0.68 36.67
N ILE A 577 5.66 0.05 35.86
CA ILE A 577 5.01 -1.24 36.17
C ILE A 577 5.97 -2.40 35.89
N ASP A 578 6.65 -2.39 34.75
CA ASP A 578 7.60 -3.40 34.33
C ASP A 578 8.83 -2.76 33.67
N PRO A 579 9.92 -2.55 34.42
CA PRO A 579 11.12 -1.89 33.89
C PRO A 579 11.95 -2.78 32.95
N ASP A 580 11.65 -4.09 32.88
CA ASP A 580 12.42 -5.06 32.12
C ASP A 580 11.72 -5.49 30.81
N GLU A 581 10.58 -4.88 30.48
CA GLU A 581 9.89 -5.10 29.20
C GLU A 581 10.56 -4.32 28.06
N ALA A 582 11.34 -5.02 27.23
CA ALA A 582 12.10 -4.45 26.13
C ALA A 582 11.24 -3.70 25.09
N ARG A 583 10.02 -4.18 24.80
CA ARG A 583 9.14 -3.56 23.79
C ARG A 583 8.66 -2.17 24.19
N VAL A 584 8.52 -1.94 25.49
CA VAL A 584 8.15 -0.64 26.04
C VAL A 584 9.28 0.37 25.86
N HIS A 585 10.54 -0.02 26.15
CA HIS A 585 11.70 0.85 25.92
C HIS A 585 11.92 1.12 24.43
N TYR A 586 11.77 0.11 23.58
CA TYR A 586 11.79 0.29 22.13
C TYR A 586 10.74 1.30 21.65
N GLY A 587 9.49 1.12 22.07
CA GLY A 587 8.41 2.04 21.71
C GLY A 587 8.64 3.47 22.20
N ARG A 588 9.23 3.62 23.39
CA ARG A 588 9.65 4.92 23.93
C ARG A 588 10.76 5.55 23.08
N GLY A 589 11.78 4.77 22.72
CA GLY A 589 12.89 5.22 21.86
C GLY A 589 12.41 5.70 20.49
N PHE A 590 11.58 4.91 19.83
CA PHE A 590 10.98 5.26 18.54
C PHE A 590 10.12 6.54 18.63
N THR A 591 9.41 6.73 19.75
CA THR A 591 8.62 7.96 19.96
C THR A 591 9.50 9.20 20.13
N HIS A 592 10.63 9.09 20.86
CA HIS A 592 11.60 10.19 20.95
C HIS A 592 12.27 10.49 19.60
N GLN A 593 12.58 9.46 18.81
CA GLN A 593 13.17 9.59 17.47
C GLN A 593 12.23 10.37 16.53
N LEU A 594 10.93 10.05 16.51
CA LEU A 594 9.92 10.79 15.72
C LEU A 594 9.80 12.27 16.14
N ARG A 595 10.11 12.60 17.39
CA ARG A 595 10.15 13.98 17.89
C ARG A 595 11.47 14.72 17.60
N GLY A 596 12.49 14.01 17.11
CA GLY A 596 13.84 14.55 16.92
C GLY A 596 14.69 14.60 18.20
N ASP A 597 14.25 14.03 19.31
CA ASP A 597 15.07 13.89 20.52
C ASP A 597 15.95 12.63 20.42
N PHE A 598 16.99 12.74 19.60
CA PHE A 598 17.87 11.62 19.30
C PHE A 598 18.66 11.13 20.52
N THR A 599 18.89 11.98 21.52
CA THR A 599 19.60 11.58 22.75
C THR A 599 18.74 10.68 23.61
N ALA A 600 17.49 11.06 23.88
CA ALA A 600 16.56 10.23 24.64
C ALA A 600 16.19 8.95 23.87
N ALA A 601 16.06 9.04 22.55
CA ALA A 601 15.79 7.89 21.69
C ALA A 601 16.88 6.80 21.82
N LEU A 602 18.15 7.18 21.67
CA LEU A 602 19.27 6.24 21.80
C LEU A 602 19.33 5.60 23.19
N ALA A 603 19.15 6.38 24.27
CA ALA A 603 19.18 5.82 25.62
C ALA A 603 18.08 4.77 25.84
N ALA A 604 16.90 4.96 25.24
CA ALA A 604 15.83 3.98 25.30
C ALA A 604 16.10 2.75 24.41
N PHE A 605 16.69 2.92 23.22
CA PHE A 605 17.11 1.80 22.38
C PHE A 605 18.26 1.00 22.99
N ASP A 606 19.22 1.65 23.64
CA ASP A 606 20.28 0.98 24.41
C ASP A 606 19.69 0.09 25.49
N ARG A 607 18.70 0.62 26.25
CA ARG A 607 18.01 -0.18 27.26
C ARG A 607 17.23 -1.35 26.64
N ALA A 608 16.65 -1.17 25.47
CA ALA A 608 15.95 -2.24 24.75
C ALA A 608 16.93 -3.35 24.25
N ASP A 609 18.11 -3.00 23.71
CA ASP A 609 19.16 -3.95 23.30
C ASP A 609 19.76 -4.67 24.53
N GLU A 610 19.94 -3.98 25.66
CA GLU A 610 20.39 -4.60 26.92
C GLU A 610 19.41 -5.66 27.44
N LEU A 611 18.11 -5.37 27.39
CA LEU A 611 17.05 -6.27 27.84
C LEU A 611 16.84 -7.44 26.87
N ARG A 612 17.08 -7.20 25.57
CA ARG A 612 16.85 -8.17 24.52
C ARG A 612 17.97 -8.18 23.47
N PRO A 613 19.16 -8.67 23.83
CA PRO A 613 20.33 -8.63 22.96
C PRO A 613 20.15 -9.54 21.74
N GLY A 614 20.71 -9.12 20.60
CA GLY A 614 20.67 -9.89 19.35
C GLY A 614 19.40 -9.70 18.53
N THR A 615 18.61 -8.67 18.85
CA THR A 615 17.38 -8.33 18.13
C THR A 615 17.70 -7.35 16.99
N GLY A 616 17.82 -7.85 15.75
CA GLY A 616 18.30 -7.08 14.60
C GLY A 616 17.56 -5.76 14.36
N TRP A 617 16.23 -5.77 14.46
CA TRP A 617 15.40 -4.58 14.24
C TRP A 617 15.56 -3.49 15.33
N ILE A 618 15.87 -3.85 16.59
CA ILE A 618 16.17 -2.85 17.64
C ILE A 618 17.49 -2.13 17.30
N ILE A 619 18.50 -2.89 16.88
CA ILE A 619 19.81 -2.35 16.51
C ILE A 619 19.70 -1.49 15.23
N ALA A 620 18.89 -1.91 14.25
CA ALA A 620 18.62 -1.14 13.05
C ALA A 620 17.99 0.23 13.36
N GLU A 621 17.02 0.29 14.27
CA GLU A 621 16.38 1.55 14.67
C GLU A 621 17.31 2.45 15.47
N ARG A 622 18.21 1.86 16.28
CA ARG A 622 19.31 2.61 16.91
C ARG A 622 20.27 3.19 15.87
N ALA A 623 20.66 2.41 14.88
CA ALA A 623 21.49 2.84 13.75
C ALA A 623 20.83 3.97 12.96
N GLU A 624 19.52 3.84 12.71
CA GLU A 624 18.73 4.86 12.02
C GLU A 624 18.65 6.15 12.83
N THR A 625 18.55 6.05 14.16
CA THR A 625 18.63 7.20 15.06
C THR A 625 20.00 7.88 15.01
N HIS A 626 21.09 7.10 14.95
CA HIS A 626 22.44 7.65 14.71
C HIS A 626 22.53 8.37 13.37
N ARG A 627 21.98 7.79 12.29
CA ARG A 627 21.94 8.39 10.96
C ARG A 627 21.17 9.72 10.95
N LEU A 628 19.98 9.76 11.56
CA LEU A 628 19.17 10.97 11.66
C LEU A 628 19.85 12.05 12.51
N ALA A 629 20.65 11.65 13.50
CA ALA A 629 21.47 12.55 14.30
C ALA A 629 22.79 12.98 13.61
N GLY A 630 23.05 12.56 12.38
CA GLY A 630 24.29 12.88 11.64
C GLY A 630 25.54 12.15 12.12
N ARG A 631 25.39 11.12 12.96
CA ARG A 631 26.48 10.27 13.48
C ARG A 631 26.67 9.04 12.58
N PHE A 632 27.24 9.27 11.41
CA PHE A 632 27.28 8.27 10.35
C PHE A 632 28.19 7.08 10.66
N GLU A 633 29.30 7.28 11.36
CA GLU A 633 30.21 6.21 11.75
C GLU A 633 29.55 5.23 12.73
N GLU A 634 28.90 5.74 13.79
CA GLU A 634 28.15 4.91 14.73
C GLU A 634 26.97 4.21 14.04
N ALA A 635 26.27 4.91 13.14
CA ALA A 635 25.20 4.31 12.35
C ALA A 635 25.69 3.13 11.50
N VAL A 636 26.83 3.26 10.80
CA VAL A 636 27.41 2.15 10.02
C VAL A 636 27.76 0.96 10.91
N ALA A 637 28.35 1.19 12.08
CA ALA A 637 28.70 0.12 13.01
C ALA A 637 27.49 -0.68 13.50
N ASP A 638 26.38 0.00 13.82
CA ASP A 638 25.15 -0.65 14.22
C ASP A 638 24.42 -1.31 13.06
N PHE A 639 24.38 -0.69 11.88
CA PHE A 639 23.83 -1.34 10.68
C PHE A 639 24.66 -2.58 10.27
N ASP A 640 25.97 -2.59 10.50
CA ASP A 640 26.80 -3.79 10.31
C ASP A 640 26.38 -4.93 11.26
N ARG A 641 26.08 -4.62 12.54
CA ARG A 641 25.49 -5.61 13.47
C ARG A 641 24.10 -6.05 13.04
N ALA A 642 23.22 -5.13 12.65
CA ALA A 642 21.85 -5.43 12.24
C ALA A 642 21.83 -6.34 10.99
N VAL A 643 22.60 -6.00 9.96
CA VAL A 643 22.71 -6.81 8.71
C VAL A 643 23.37 -8.16 8.95
N ALA A 644 24.24 -8.29 9.98
CA ALA A 644 24.79 -9.58 10.38
C ALA A 644 23.74 -10.49 11.04
N LEU A 645 22.78 -9.91 11.76
CA LEU A 645 21.67 -10.62 12.39
C LEU A 645 20.56 -10.96 11.38
N ASP A 646 20.23 -10.03 10.50
CA ASP A 646 19.30 -10.23 9.38
C ASP A 646 19.95 -9.80 8.05
N PRO A 647 20.55 -10.76 7.32
CA PRO A 647 21.15 -10.47 6.02
C PRO A 647 20.15 -10.16 4.91
N THR A 648 18.84 -10.24 5.16
CA THR A 648 17.77 -10.05 4.17
C THR A 648 17.01 -8.73 4.33
N ASP A 649 17.35 -7.92 5.33
CA ASP A 649 16.80 -6.60 5.53
C ASP A 649 17.35 -5.59 4.52
N ALA A 650 16.55 -5.32 3.48
CA ALA A 650 16.88 -4.36 2.42
C ALA A 650 16.91 -2.90 2.93
N ASP A 651 16.11 -2.55 3.93
CA ASP A 651 16.03 -1.20 4.50
C ASP A 651 17.31 -0.86 5.28
N SER A 652 17.79 -1.79 6.10
CA SER A 652 19.07 -1.65 6.81
C SER A 652 20.24 -1.53 5.85
N LEU A 653 20.26 -2.30 4.75
CA LEU A 653 21.29 -2.20 3.72
C LEU A 653 21.27 -0.84 3.02
N ALA A 654 20.09 -0.37 2.59
CA ALA A 654 19.96 0.93 1.94
C ALA A 654 20.34 2.09 2.87
N SER A 655 19.96 2.01 4.15
CA SER A 655 20.28 3.03 5.15
C SER A 655 21.78 3.06 5.47
N ARG A 656 22.41 1.89 5.59
CA ARG A 656 23.87 1.78 5.70
C ARG A 656 24.58 2.37 4.49
N ALA A 657 24.06 2.10 3.28
CA ALA A 657 24.61 2.66 2.06
C ALA A 657 24.58 4.19 2.05
N VAL A 658 23.48 4.80 2.54
CA VAL A 658 23.39 6.26 2.70
C VAL A 658 24.43 6.79 3.70
N CYS A 659 24.63 6.12 4.85
CA CYS A 659 25.67 6.52 5.81
C CYS A 659 27.07 6.40 5.19
N ARG A 660 27.36 5.29 4.49
CA ARG A 660 28.63 5.07 3.80
C ARG A 660 28.88 6.12 2.71
N HIS A 661 27.83 6.51 1.98
CA HIS A 661 27.93 7.59 1.00
C HIS A 661 28.27 8.93 1.68
N ALA A 662 27.65 9.26 2.81
CA ALA A 662 27.98 10.47 3.57
C ALA A 662 29.41 10.48 4.12
N LEU A 663 30.01 9.30 4.32
CA LEU A 663 31.41 9.10 4.73
C LEU A 663 32.39 8.97 3.54
N ASP A 664 31.95 9.29 2.31
CA ASP A 664 32.73 9.17 1.07
C ASP A 664 33.21 7.74 0.75
N GLN A 665 32.55 6.72 1.32
CA GLN A 665 32.83 5.31 1.06
C GLN A 665 32.01 4.81 -0.15
N CYS A 666 32.17 5.49 -1.28
CA CYS A 666 31.29 5.37 -2.46
C CYS A 666 31.13 3.93 -2.99
N GLU A 667 32.21 3.14 -3.09
CA GLU A 667 32.13 1.75 -3.57
C GLU A 667 31.41 0.82 -2.59
N ALA A 668 31.59 1.02 -1.28
CA ALA A 668 30.90 0.23 -0.27
C ALA A 668 29.40 0.58 -0.22
N ALA A 669 29.07 1.87 -0.35
CA ALA A 669 27.69 2.33 -0.51
C ALA A 669 27.02 1.72 -1.75
N ARG A 670 27.71 1.72 -2.89
CA ARG A 670 27.20 1.12 -4.13
C ARG A 670 26.89 -0.37 -3.95
N ALA A 671 27.81 -1.13 -3.34
CA ALA A 671 27.62 -2.55 -3.10
C ALA A 671 26.39 -2.85 -2.22
N ASP A 672 26.16 -2.03 -1.20
CA ASP A 672 24.98 -2.16 -0.33
C ASP A 672 23.69 -1.82 -1.06
N PHE A 673 23.65 -0.74 -1.84
CA PHE A 673 22.48 -0.44 -2.67
C PHE A 673 22.20 -1.53 -3.72
N ASP A 674 23.25 -2.06 -4.36
CA ASP A 674 23.12 -3.16 -5.32
C ASP A 674 22.51 -4.41 -4.67
N ARG A 675 22.91 -4.70 -3.43
CA ARG A 675 22.36 -5.83 -2.66
C ARG A 675 20.92 -5.57 -2.20
N ALA A 676 20.61 -4.39 -1.67
CA ALA A 676 19.26 -4.00 -1.29
C ALA A 676 18.29 -4.09 -2.47
N LEU A 677 18.69 -3.55 -3.63
CA LEU A 677 17.88 -3.58 -4.87
C LEU A 677 17.85 -4.95 -5.55
N GLY A 678 18.79 -5.84 -5.21
CA GLY A 678 18.75 -7.25 -5.58
C GLY A 678 17.71 -8.04 -4.78
N MET A 679 17.40 -7.63 -3.55
CA MET A 679 16.36 -8.21 -2.69
C MET A 679 14.99 -7.61 -3.00
N ASP A 680 14.90 -6.27 -3.03
CA ASP A 680 13.72 -5.52 -3.40
C ASP A 680 14.03 -4.56 -4.55
N GLY A 681 13.74 -5.01 -5.77
CA GLY A 681 13.88 -4.18 -6.96
C GLY A 681 12.88 -3.02 -7.06
N THR A 682 11.91 -2.93 -6.16
CA THR A 682 10.91 -1.86 -6.13
C THR A 682 11.18 -0.81 -5.04
N HIS A 683 12.29 -0.95 -4.30
CA HIS A 683 12.67 -0.02 -3.24
C HIS A 683 13.00 1.38 -3.79
N LEU A 684 11.99 2.26 -3.78
CA LEU A 684 12.06 3.57 -4.41
C LEU A 684 13.14 4.46 -3.79
N TRP A 685 13.25 4.42 -2.46
CA TRP A 685 14.22 5.24 -1.74
C TRP A 685 15.65 4.82 -2.05
N ALA A 686 15.93 3.51 -2.09
CA ALA A 686 17.24 2.99 -2.48
C ALA A 686 17.60 3.33 -3.94
N LEU A 687 16.65 3.27 -4.88
CA LEU A 687 16.88 3.67 -6.28
C LEU A 687 17.33 5.13 -6.39
N VAL A 688 16.56 6.04 -5.78
CA VAL A 688 16.88 7.47 -5.84
C VAL A 688 18.20 7.79 -5.12
N ARG A 689 18.46 7.16 -3.97
CA ARG A 689 19.70 7.37 -3.22
C ARG A 689 20.92 6.83 -3.97
N ARG A 690 20.80 5.67 -4.65
CA ARG A 690 21.86 5.16 -5.54
C ARG A 690 22.05 6.05 -6.76
N ALA A 691 20.98 6.62 -7.31
CA ALA A 691 21.10 7.60 -8.41
C ALA A 691 21.89 8.84 -8.00
N ARG A 692 21.68 9.36 -6.78
CA ARG A 692 22.51 10.46 -6.24
C ARG A 692 23.97 10.04 -6.08
N LEU A 693 24.23 8.85 -5.53
CA LEU A 693 25.60 8.32 -5.46
C LEU A 693 26.23 8.22 -6.86
N HIS A 694 25.49 7.74 -7.87
CA HIS A 694 25.97 7.67 -9.25
C HIS A 694 26.25 9.05 -9.84
N ARG A 695 25.43 10.05 -9.53
CA ARG A 695 25.66 11.44 -9.92
C ARG A 695 26.95 11.98 -9.31
N ASP A 696 27.17 11.75 -8.02
CA ASP A 696 28.34 12.25 -7.30
C ASP A 696 29.64 11.53 -7.74
N MET A 697 29.51 10.38 -8.42
CA MET A 697 30.60 9.65 -9.12
C MET A 697 30.68 9.96 -10.63
N ASP A 698 30.01 11.00 -11.13
CA ASP A 698 29.92 11.36 -12.57
C ASP A 698 29.38 10.25 -13.49
N ALA A 699 28.68 9.25 -12.94
CA ALA A 699 28.11 8.13 -13.67
C ALA A 699 26.66 8.43 -14.12
N TRP A 700 26.50 9.49 -14.92
CA TRP A 700 25.21 10.05 -15.35
C TRP A 700 24.23 9.03 -15.93
N ASP A 701 24.69 8.15 -16.83
CA ASP A 701 23.83 7.13 -17.46
C ASP A 701 23.20 6.18 -16.43
N LYS A 702 23.96 5.82 -15.38
CA LYS A 702 23.47 4.94 -14.31
C LYS A 702 22.49 5.69 -13.41
N ALA A 703 22.77 6.96 -13.10
CA ALA A 703 21.87 7.80 -12.33
C ALA A 703 20.50 7.94 -13.02
N PHE A 704 20.48 8.23 -14.32
CA PHE A 704 19.24 8.29 -15.09
C PHE A 704 18.53 6.94 -15.20
N ALA A 705 19.25 5.83 -15.36
CA ALA A 705 18.63 4.50 -15.41
C ALA A 705 17.84 4.16 -14.12
N ASP A 706 18.40 4.52 -12.96
CA ASP A 706 17.73 4.34 -11.65
C ASP A 706 16.54 5.29 -11.48
N LEU A 707 16.69 6.56 -11.85
CA LEU A 707 15.61 7.55 -11.77
C LEU A 707 14.47 7.26 -12.76
N ASP A 708 14.78 6.73 -13.95
CA ASP A 708 13.77 6.31 -14.92
C ASP A 708 13.02 5.07 -14.41
N ARG A 709 13.69 4.18 -13.67
CA ARG A 709 13.00 3.07 -12.99
C ARG A 709 12.12 3.58 -11.86
N ALA A 710 12.61 4.50 -11.03
CA ALA A 710 11.83 5.13 -9.96
C ALA A 710 10.58 5.85 -10.53
N ALA A 711 10.72 6.59 -11.63
CA ALA A 711 9.62 7.28 -12.28
C ALA A 711 8.60 6.34 -12.93
N ARG A 712 9.00 5.12 -13.34
CA ARG A 712 8.07 4.07 -13.79
C ARG A 712 7.30 3.43 -12.63
N LEU A 713 7.93 3.28 -11.46
CA LEU A 713 7.30 2.72 -10.27
C LEU A 713 6.27 3.69 -9.68
N GLU A 714 6.64 4.97 -9.57
CA GLU A 714 5.75 6.02 -9.07
C GLU A 714 5.74 7.24 -10.03
N PRO A 715 4.90 7.21 -11.08
CA PRO A 715 4.81 8.31 -12.04
C PRO A 715 4.38 9.62 -11.40
N ASP A 716 3.53 9.60 -10.37
CA ASP A 716 2.97 10.81 -9.75
C ASP A 716 3.77 11.30 -8.52
N SER A 717 4.98 10.76 -8.31
CA SER A 717 5.85 11.19 -7.21
C SER A 717 6.56 12.51 -7.53
N ALA A 718 6.15 13.60 -6.87
CA ALA A 718 6.78 14.91 -6.98
C ALA A 718 8.26 14.88 -6.54
N TRP A 719 8.60 14.03 -5.57
CA TRP A 719 9.97 13.81 -5.13
C TRP A 719 10.83 13.21 -6.23
N VAL A 720 10.43 12.09 -6.84
CA VAL A 720 11.18 11.47 -7.94
C VAL A 720 11.34 12.43 -9.14
N ALA A 721 10.29 13.18 -9.47
CA ALA A 721 10.35 14.22 -10.50
C ALA A 721 11.40 15.29 -10.17
N SER A 722 11.44 15.76 -8.91
CA SER A 722 12.41 16.74 -8.43
C SER A 722 13.84 16.21 -8.55
N GLU A 723 14.10 14.98 -8.11
CA GLU A 723 15.43 14.36 -8.14
C GLU A 723 15.95 14.16 -9.55
N ARG A 724 15.07 13.74 -10.47
CA ARG A 724 15.40 13.58 -11.88
C ARG A 724 15.65 14.92 -12.56
N GLY A 725 14.83 15.92 -12.26
CA GLY A 725 15.02 17.29 -12.73
C GLY A 725 16.32 17.93 -12.22
N ASP A 726 16.67 17.75 -10.95
CA ASP A 726 17.94 18.21 -10.39
C ASP A 726 19.14 17.47 -10.98
N THR A 727 18.98 16.20 -11.32
CA THR A 727 20.02 15.42 -11.99
C THR A 727 20.24 15.91 -13.43
N TYR A 728 19.19 16.27 -14.17
CA TYR A 728 19.33 16.97 -15.45
C TYR A 728 20.03 18.32 -15.31
N ARG A 729 19.66 19.12 -14.30
CA ARG A 729 20.28 20.42 -14.04
C ARG A 729 21.78 20.30 -13.77
N LEU A 730 22.19 19.37 -12.91
CA LEU A 730 23.60 19.15 -12.58
C LEU A 730 24.39 18.56 -13.75
N ALA A 731 23.73 17.82 -14.65
CA ALA A 731 24.32 17.34 -15.90
C ALA A 731 24.39 18.41 -17.02
N GLY A 732 23.99 19.67 -16.76
CA GLY A 732 23.96 20.75 -17.75
C GLY A 732 22.83 20.66 -18.79
N ARG A 733 21.85 19.76 -18.58
CA ARG A 733 20.70 19.52 -19.46
C ARG A 733 19.51 20.37 -19.01
N PHE A 734 19.64 21.68 -19.19
CA PHE A 734 18.75 22.65 -18.56
C PHE A 734 17.32 22.63 -19.11
N GLU A 735 17.11 22.34 -20.39
CA GLU A 735 15.77 22.20 -20.98
C GLU A 735 15.01 21.01 -20.39
N GLU A 736 15.65 19.84 -20.28
CA GLU A 736 15.04 18.68 -19.64
C GLU A 736 14.82 18.90 -18.13
N ALA A 737 15.73 19.61 -17.47
CA ALA A 737 15.57 20.01 -16.08
C ALA A 737 14.33 20.87 -15.88
N VAL A 738 14.11 21.89 -16.72
CA VAL A 738 12.91 22.75 -16.67
C VAL A 738 11.63 21.92 -16.83
N ALA A 739 11.62 20.95 -17.75
CA ALA A 739 10.47 20.09 -17.98
C ALA A 739 10.14 19.20 -16.76
N GLU A 740 11.12 18.48 -16.21
CA GLU A 740 10.90 17.58 -15.08
C GLU A 740 10.67 18.31 -13.76
N LEU A 741 11.42 19.39 -13.47
CA LEU A 741 11.17 20.22 -12.29
C LEU A 741 9.80 20.91 -12.41
N GLY A 742 9.40 21.30 -13.62
CA GLY A 742 8.04 21.79 -13.88
C GLY A 742 6.96 20.76 -13.59
N ARG A 743 7.21 19.49 -13.89
CA ARG A 743 6.34 18.38 -13.51
C ARG A 743 6.27 18.20 -11.99
N ALA A 744 7.40 18.27 -11.29
CA ALA A 744 7.45 18.22 -9.83
C ALA A 744 6.60 19.32 -9.17
N VAL A 745 6.72 20.56 -9.67
CA VAL A 745 5.93 21.72 -9.21
C VAL A 745 4.44 21.57 -9.55
N GLY A 746 4.12 20.95 -10.70
CA GLY A 746 2.74 20.65 -11.09
C GLY A 746 2.07 19.61 -10.19
N LEU A 747 2.84 18.60 -9.74
CA LEU A 747 2.38 17.58 -8.80
C LEU A 747 2.26 18.13 -7.37
N ARG A 748 3.21 18.98 -6.95
CA ARG A 748 3.23 19.59 -5.63
C ARG A 748 3.63 21.06 -5.68
N ALA A 749 2.62 21.93 -5.56
CA ALA A 749 2.76 23.37 -5.73
C ALA A 749 3.52 24.09 -4.60
N ASP A 750 3.63 23.46 -3.42
CA ASP A 750 4.34 23.96 -2.23
C ASP A 750 5.74 23.34 -2.07
N TYR A 751 6.32 22.80 -3.15
CA TYR A 751 7.66 22.25 -3.15
C TYR A 751 8.72 23.30 -3.53
N ALA A 752 9.39 23.88 -2.53
CA ALA A 752 10.35 24.97 -2.75
C ALA A 752 11.61 24.53 -3.54
N SER A 753 12.16 23.34 -3.26
CA SER A 753 13.37 22.83 -3.91
C SER A 753 13.28 22.75 -5.45
N PRO A 754 12.27 22.11 -6.08
CA PRO A 754 12.19 22.07 -7.54
C PRO A 754 11.86 23.45 -8.16
N LEU A 755 11.20 24.36 -7.44
CA LEU A 755 11.06 25.75 -7.89
C LEU A 755 12.44 26.42 -7.99
N ALA A 756 13.26 26.31 -6.94
CA ALA A 756 14.61 26.87 -6.94
C ALA A 756 15.49 26.23 -8.03
N GLY A 757 15.44 24.90 -8.17
CA GLY A 757 16.14 24.19 -9.24
C GLY A 757 15.71 24.64 -10.64
N ARG A 758 14.39 24.82 -10.87
CA ARG A 758 13.86 25.28 -12.16
C ARG A 758 14.24 26.72 -12.44
N GLY A 759 14.25 27.56 -11.41
CA GLY A 759 14.71 28.94 -11.50
C GLY A 759 16.17 29.03 -11.93
N VAL A 760 17.05 28.20 -11.35
CA VAL A 760 18.45 28.09 -11.78
C VAL A 760 18.54 27.64 -13.24
N SER A 761 17.81 26.59 -13.64
CA SER A 761 17.81 26.14 -15.04
C SER A 761 17.30 27.21 -16.01
N HIS A 762 16.33 28.03 -15.62
CA HIS A 762 15.90 29.19 -16.43
C HIS A 762 16.98 30.25 -16.55
N HIS A 763 17.74 30.52 -15.48
CA HIS A 763 18.84 31.49 -15.51
C HIS A 763 19.95 31.04 -16.45
N GLU A 764 20.36 29.78 -16.40
CA GLU A 764 21.38 29.21 -17.30
C GLU A 764 20.93 29.21 -18.78
N LEU A 765 19.61 29.17 -19.04
CA LEU A 765 19.03 29.34 -20.37
C LEU A 765 18.85 30.82 -20.79
N GLY A 766 19.28 31.78 -19.98
CA GLY A 766 19.18 33.22 -20.24
C GLY A 766 17.82 33.84 -19.95
N ASP A 767 16.86 33.11 -19.37
CA ASP A 767 15.54 33.63 -18.98
C ASP A 767 15.53 34.08 -17.51
N SER A 768 16.26 35.15 -17.23
CA SER A 768 16.39 35.73 -15.88
C SER A 768 15.04 36.16 -15.28
N ALA A 769 14.04 36.49 -16.10
CA ALA A 769 12.71 36.88 -15.63
C ALA A 769 11.94 35.70 -15.02
N ARG A 770 11.90 34.55 -15.70
CA ARG A 770 11.29 33.34 -15.14
C ARG A 770 12.10 32.77 -13.98
N ALA A 771 13.43 32.85 -14.07
CA ALA A 771 14.32 32.46 -12.99
C ALA A 771 13.99 33.18 -11.68
N LEU A 772 13.89 34.51 -11.74
CA LEU A 772 13.56 35.33 -10.57
C LEU A 772 12.17 35.00 -10.02
N ALA A 773 11.16 34.81 -10.88
CA ALA A 773 9.80 34.48 -10.44
C ALA A 773 9.71 33.14 -9.69
N ASP A 774 10.42 32.11 -10.17
CA ASP A 774 10.48 30.81 -9.50
C ASP A 774 11.23 30.87 -8.17
N LEU A 775 12.36 31.59 -8.13
CA LEU A 775 13.16 31.78 -6.91
C LEU A 775 12.41 32.62 -5.87
N ASP A 776 11.69 33.66 -6.28
CA ASP A 776 10.81 34.43 -5.39
C ASP A 776 9.74 33.55 -4.75
N ARG A 777 9.14 32.65 -5.53
CA ARG A 777 8.15 31.70 -5.01
C ARG A 777 8.78 30.66 -4.08
N ALA A 778 9.97 30.16 -4.39
CA ALA A 778 10.70 29.24 -3.51
C ALA A 778 10.99 29.89 -2.15
N VAL A 779 11.51 31.12 -2.15
CA VAL A 779 11.79 31.89 -0.93
C VAL A 779 10.51 32.31 -0.19
N ALA A 780 9.39 32.51 -0.88
CA ALA A 780 8.11 32.78 -0.23
C ALA A 780 7.56 31.55 0.52
N LEU A 781 7.83 30.34 0.02
CA LEU A 781 7.46 29.08 0.68
C LEU A 781 8.40 28.76 1.84
N GLU A 782 9.71 28.94 1.64
CA GLU A 782 10.76 28.71 2.63
C GLU A 782 11.67 29.94 2.76
N PRO A 783 11.35 30.89 3.68
CA PRO A 783 12.08 32.16 3.82
C PRO A 783 13.57 32.04 4.14
N ASP A 784 13.96 30.94 4.77
CA ASP A 784 15.32 30.64 5.23
C ASP A 784 16.04 29.63 4.30
N TYR A 785 15.52 29.39 3.09
CA TYR A 785 16.17 28.48 2.13
C TYR A 785 17.43 29.12 1.52
N SER A 786 18.56 28.95 2.20
CA SER A 786 19.84 29.60 1.90
C SER A 786 20.27 29.43 0.44
N TRP A 787 20.16 28.22 -0.11
CA TRP A 787 20.55 27.97 -1.50
C TRP A 787 19.70 28.76 -2.50
N ALA A 788 18.37 28.80 -2.33
CA ALA A 788 17.49 29.58 -3.20
C ALA A 788 17.74 31.09 -3.08
N LEU A 789 18.05 31.59 -1.88
CA LEU A 789 18.44 32.98 -1.66
C LEU A 789 19.74 33.33 -2.41
N VAL A 790 20.77 32.48 -2.35
CA VAL A 790 22.01 32.72 -3.11
C VAL A 790 21.77 32.67 -4.61
N MET A 791 20.98 31.71 -5.10
CA MET A 791 20.65 31.64 -6.52
C MET A 791 19.85 32.87 -6.97
N ARG A 792 18.94 33.38 -6.13
CA ARG A 792 18.21 34.62 -6.41
C ARG A 792 19.13 35.83 -6.43
N ALA A 793 20.10 35.88 -5.51
CA ALA A 793 21.12 36.93 -5.52
C ALA A 793 21.92 36.95 -6.83
N ARG A 794 22.32 35.77 -7.34
CA ARG A 794 23.00 35.65 -8.64
C ARG A 794 22.15 36.16 -9.80
N VAL A 795 20.86 35.80 -9.84
CA VAL A 795 19.93 36.30 -10.87
C VAL A 795 19.74 37.82 -10.76
N ARG A 796 19.59 38.35 -9.54
CA ARG A 796 19.47 39.80 -9.28
C ARG A 796 20.71 40.57 -9.68
N TRP A 797 21.91 40.02 -9.46
CA TRP A 797 23.16 40.60 -9.99
C TRP A 797 23.16 40.71 -11.51
N GLY A 798 22.77 39.65 -12.21
CA GLY A 798 22.65 39.68 -13.67
C GLY A 798 21.60 40.69 -14.18
N LEU A 799 20.69 41.13 -13.31
CA LEU A 799 19.69 42.16 -13.57
C LEU A 799 20.06 43.54 -12.99
N GLU A 800 21.31 43.73 -12.56
CA GLU A 800 21.84 44.97 -11.96
C GLU A 800 21.19 45.40 -10.62
N ASP A 801 20.40 44.53 -9.99
CA ASP A 801 19.86 44.74 -8.64
C ASP A 801 20.87 44.28 -7.56
N LEU A 802 21.98 45.03 -7.44
CA LEU A 802 23.06 44.72 -6.51
C LEU A 802 22.60 44.78 -5.04
N SER A 803 21.73 45.74 -4.71
CA SER A 803 21.20 45.91 -3.35
C SER A 803 20.34 44.72 -2.94
N GLY A 804 19.41 44.28 -3.80
CA GLY A 804 18.55 43.14 -3.53
C GLY A 804 19.31 41.81 -3.47
N ALA A 805 20.38 41.66 -4.26
CA ALA A 805 21.26 40.51 -4.17
C ALA A 805 22.03 40.46 -2.85
N ASN A 806 22.54 41.60 -2.39
CA ASN A 806 23.23 41.73 -1.10
C ASN A 806 22.31 41.47 0.11
N GLU A 807 21.05 41.88 0.03
CA GLU A 807 20.05 41.54 1.04
C GLU A 807 19.84 40.02 1.12
N ASP A 808 19.68 39.37 -0.03
CA ASP A 808 19.49 37.93 -0.12
C ASP A 808 20.69 37.14 0.43
N LEU A 809 21.92 37.55 0.12
CA LEU A 809 23.13 36.91 0.65
C LEU A 809 23.26 37.06 2.16
N ARG A 810 22.93 38.23 2.71
CA ARG A 810 22.91 38.42 4.17
C ARG A 810 21.85 37.55 4.84
N ARG A 811 20.68 37.40 4.21
CA ARG A 811 19.64 36.48 4.69
C ARG A 811 20.09 35.01 4.62
N ALA A 812 20.72 34.61 3.51
CA ALA A 812 21.25 33.27 3.33
C ALA A 812 22.32 32.95 4.38
N LEU A 813 23.19 33.91 4.70
CA LEU A 813 24.20 33.78 5.75
C LEU A 813 23.56 33.73 7.15
N ALA A 814 22.50 34.51 7.42
CA ALA A 814 21.77 34.42 8.68
C ALA A 814 21.12 33.04 8.89
N ALA A 815 20.63 32.42 7.81
CA ALA A 815 20.08 31.07 7.82
C ALA A 815 21.17 29.97 7.89
N SER A 816 22.40 30.26 7.45
CA SER A 816 23.52 29.30 7.47
C SER A 816 24.83 30.02 7.83
N PRO A 817 25.05 30.33 9.13
CA PRO A 817 26.15 31.19 9.56
C PRO A 817 27.55 30.63 9.28
N ASP A 818 27.67 29.31 9.20
CA ASP A 818 28.96 28.62 9.03
C ASP A 818 29.30 28.31 7.56
N ALA A 819 28.51 28.82 6.60
CA ALA A 819 28.66 28.51 5.17
C ALA A 819 29.64 29.47 4.47
N ASP A 820 30.92 29.10 4.43
CA ASP A 820 32.02 29.90 3.83
C ASP A 820 31.73 30.38 2.42
N TRP A 821 31.16 29.51 1.59
CA TRP A 821 30.87 29.83 0.19
C TRP A 821 29.85 30.98 0.07
N ILE A 822 28.89 31.11 1.01
CA ILE A 822 27.92 32.23 1.03
C ILE A 822 28.62 33.53 1.44
N GLU A 823 29.52 33.47 2.43
CA GLU A 823 30.33 34.63 2.83
C GLU A 823 31.24 35.09 1.68
N VAL A 824 31.85 34.17 0.94
CA VAL A 824 32.66 34.50 -0.23
C VAL A 824 31.82 35.19 -1.31
N GLU A 825 30.61 34.70 -1.59
CA GLU A 825 29.68 35.35 -2.53
C GLU A 825 29.31 36.77 -2.06
N LEU A 826 29.00 36.95 -0.78
CA LEU A 826 28.73 38.28 -0.20
C LEU A 826 29.95 39.20 -0.31
N GLY A 827 31.15 38.71 0.00
CA GLY A 827 32.38 39.48 -0.15
C GLY A 827 32.62 39.91 -1.59
N ASN A 828 32.36 39.04 -2.56
CA ASN A 828 32.52 39.36 -3.98
C ASN A 828 31.49 40.40 -4.44
N ALA A 829 30.25 40.31 -3.96
CA ALA A 829 29.21 41.32 -4.13
C ALA A 829 29.65 42.71 -3.68
N LEU A 830 30.16 42.78 -2.45
CA LEU A 830 30.62 44.02 -1.82
C LEU A 830 31.82 44.60 -2.56
N ARG A 831 32.70 43.74 -3.09
CA ARG A 831 33.83 44.15 -3.92
C ARG A 831 33.36 44.82 -5.22
N ILE A 832 32.35 44.24 -5.88
CA ILE A 832 31.76 44.80 -7.11
C ILE A 832 31.03 46.12 -6.84
N GLU A 833 30.39 46.28 -5.68
CA GLU A 833 29.83 47.58 -5.21
C GLU A 833 30.90 48.60 -4.75
N GLU A 834 32.19 48.33 -4.97
CA GLU A 834 33.32 49.17 -4.52
C GLU A 834 33.41 49.34 -2.99
N ARG A 835 32.69 48.53 -2.21
CA ARG A 835 32.75 48.49 -0.74
C ARG A 835 33.90 47.61 -0.26
N HIS A 836 35.09 47.90 -0.79
CA HIS A 836 36.28 47.05 -0.65
C HIS A 836 36.66 46.75 0.80
N GLN A 837 36.49 47.72 1.71
CA GLN A 837 36.84 47.53 3.12
C GLN A 837 35.92 46.52 3.82
N GLU A 838 34.63 46.48 3.46
CA GLU A 838 33.69 45.50 3.99
C GLU A 838 33.95 44.12 3.37
N ALA A 839 34.21 44.06 2.07
CA ALA A 839 34.62 42.83 1.39
C ALA A 839 35.87 42.19 2.03
N ILE A 840 36.90 42.99 2.33
CA ILE A 840 38.11 42.53 3.02
C ILE A 840 37.78 41.92 4.39
N THR A 841 36.89 42.55 5.16
CA THR A 841 36.47 42.04 6.47
C THR A 841 35.79 40.69 6.34
N VAL A 842 34.87 40.56 5.37
CA VAL A 842 34.16 39.29 5.10
C VAL A 842 35.13 38.19 4.67
N PHE A 843 36.03 38.45 3.71
CA PHE A 843 37.00 37.44 3.28
C PHE A 843 37.96 37.02 4.39
N ARG A 844 38.40 37.97 5.25
CA ARG A 844 39.24 37.64 6.41
C ARG A 844 38.51 36.78 7.42
N HIS A 845 37.22 37.00 7.64
CA HIS A 845 36.41 36.16 8.52
C HIS A 845 36.37 34.70 8.05
N VAL A 846 36.25 34.46 6.74
CA VAL A 846 36.38 33.11 6.16
C VAL A 846 37.79 32.55 6.43
N LEU A 847 38.84 33.34 6.17
CA LEU A 847 40.23 32.91 6.31
C LEU A 847 40.68 32.69 7.77
N ASP A 848 40.03 33.31 8.74
CA ASP A 848 40.27 33.04 10.17
C ASP A 848 39.76 31.63 10.56
N ARG A 849 38.77 31.11 9.83
CA ARG A 849 38.18 29.77 10.03
C ARG A 849 38.88 28.71 9.17
N ASP A 850 39.08 29.01 7.89
CA ASP A 850 39.85 28.21 6.94
C ASP A 850 40.94 29.04 6.25
N PRO A 851 42.18 29.03 6.78
CA PRO A 851 43.29 29.79 6.20
C PRO A 851 43.68 29.36 4.78
N GLY A 852 43.27 28.17 4.33
CA GLY A 852 43.55 27.61 3.01
C GLY A 852 42.42 27.81 1.99
N ASN A 853 41.36 28.54 2.34
CA ASN A 853 40.22 28.75 1.45
C ASN A 853 40.65 29.52 0.18
N THR A 854 40.84 28.78 -0.92
CA THR A 854 41.37 29.29 -2.19
C THR A 854 40.47 30.35 -2.81
N SER A 855 39.15 30.20 -2.67
CA SER A 855 38.16 31.14 -3.20
C SER A 855 38.21 32.48 -2.46
N ALA A 856 38.25 32.45 -1.12
CA ALA A 856 38.39 33.64 -0.30
C ALA A 856 39.74 34.34 -0.53
N LEU A 857 40.85 33.60 -0.62
CA LEU A 857 42.17 34.15 -0.95
C LEU A 857 42.18 34.81 -2.34
N GLY A 858 41.60 34.14 -3.35
CA GLY A 858 41.50 34.69 -4.70
C GLY A 858 40.69 35.97 -4.76
N CYS A 859 39.52 36.00 -4.13
CA CYS A 859 38.65 37.18 -4.09
C CYS A 859 39.24 38.32 -3.26
N LEU A 860 39.93 38.01 -2.16
CA LEU A 860 40.68 38.99 -1.37
C LEU A 860 41.84 39.58 -2.18
N GLY A 861 42.56 38.74 -2.93
CA GLY A 861 43.59 39.16 -3.87
C GLY A 861 43.06 40.10 -4.95
N ALA A 862 41.91 39.75 -5.54
CA ALA A 862 41.18 40.62 -6.48
C ALA A 862 40.80 41.95 -5.85
N THR A 863 40.34 41.96 -4.59
CA THR A 863 39.98 43.18 -3.86
C THR A 863 41.18 44.09 -3.61
N TYR A 864 42.34 43.53 -3.26
CA TYR A 864 43.57 44.33 -3.14
C TYR A 864 44.06 44.84 -4.50
N ARG A 865 43.84 44.10 -5.59
CA ARG A 865 44.09 44.60 -6.95
C ARG A 865 43.17 45.77 -7.30
N ASP A 866 41.89 45.71 -6.93
CA ASP A 866 40.95 46.83 -7.10
C ASP A 866 41.44 48.09 -6.34
N LEU A 867 42.07 47.91 -5.17
CA LEU A 867 42.69 48.97 -4.36
C LEU A 867 44.11 49.37 -4.79
N LYS A 868 44.65 48.78 -5.88
CA LYS A 868 46.04 48.95 -6.35
C LYS A 868 47.12 48.58 -5.31
N ASP A 869 46.79 47.77 -4.30
CA ASP A 869 47.74 47.20 -3.33
C ASP A 869 48.30 45.87 -3.87
N TYR A 870 49.17 45.99 -4.88
CA TYR A 870 49.66 44.86 -5.66
C TYR A 870 50.48 43.84 -4.84
N GLU A 871 51.17 44.27 -3.79
CA GLU A 871 51.94 43.37 -2.92
C GLU A 871 51.01 42.43 -2.15
N LYS A 872 49.95 42.97 -1.54
CA LYS A 872 48.95 42.15 -0.85
C LYS A 872 48.13 41.32 -1.83
N ALA A 873 47.82 41.87 -3.01
CA ALA A 873 47.13 41.13 -4.05
C ALA A 873 47.91 39.86 -4.43
N LEU A 874 49.20 39.99 -4.78
CA LEU A 874 50.04 38.84 -5.10
C LEU A 874 50.19 37.87 -3.93
N THR A 875 50.39 38.37 -2.71
CA THR A 875 50.50 37.50 -1.53
C THR A 875 49.28 36.60 -1.37
N CYS A 876 48.07 37.13 -1.59
CA CYS A 876 46.84 36.34 -1.50
C CYS A 876 46.69 35.38 -2.69
N LEU A 877 46.99 35.84 -3.91
CA LEU A 877 46.85 35.04 -5.14
C LEU A 877 47.88 33.90 -5.21
N ASP A 878 49.12 34.14 -4.79
CA ASP A 878 50.16 33.11 -4.70
C ASP A 878 49.80 32.04 -3.68
N ARG A 879 49.22 32.42 -2.54
CA ARG A 879 48.69 31.46 -1.57
C ARG A 879 47.51 30.67 -2.15
N ALA A 880 46.57 31.34 -2.81
CA ALA A 880 45.44 30.66 -3.45
C ALA A 880 45.90 29.61 -4.46
N LEU A 881 46.96 29.89 -5.22
CA LEU A 881 47.51 28.98 -6.22
C LEU A 881 48.46 27.92 -5.64
N ALA A 882 49.03 28.14 -4.46
CA ALA A 882 49.77 27.12 -3.74
C ALA A 882 48.84 25.99 -3.24
N ASP A 883 47.66 26.37 -2.75
CA ASP A 883 46.65 25.43 -2.26
C ASP A 883 45.73 24.92 -3.40
N GLY A 884 45.50 25.73 -4.44
CA GLY A 884 44.65 25.43 -5.61
C GLY A 884 45.34 25.69 -6.95
N PRO A 885 46.22 24.78 -7.44
CA PRO A 885 47.05 25.00 -8.63
C PRO A 885 46.29 25.03 -9.96
N ASP A 886 45.00 24.70 -9.95
CA ASP A 886 44.12 24.73 -11.13
C ASP A 886 43.06 25.84 -11.03
N TYR A 887 43.20 26.76 -10.06
CA TYR A 887 42.21 27.82 -9.85
C TYR A 887 42.36 28.97 -10.86
N ALA A 888 41.64 28.87 -11.98
CA ALA A 888 41.69 29.80 -13.10
C ALA A 888 41.51 31.28 -12.70
N PHE A 889 40.54 31.60 -11.84
CA PHE A 889 40.29 32.98 -11.41
C PHE A 889 41.54 33.61 -10.76
N ALA A 890 42.28 32.86 -9.93
CA ALA A 890 43.49 33.38 -9.31
C ALA A 890 44.61 33.65 -10.34
N TYR A 891 44.77 32.79 -11.35
CA TYR A 891 45.70 33.06 -12.47
C TYR A 891 45.30 34.33 -13.24
N GLU A 892 44.02 34.51 -13.53
CA GLU A 892 43.53 35.69 -14.25
C GLU A 892 43.86 36.99 -13.49
N LYS A 893 43.54 37.03 -12.19
CA LYS A 893 43.80 38.20 -11.36
C LYS A 893 45.29 38.41 -11.13
N ARG A 894 46.09 37.35 -11.02
CA ARG A 894 47.54 37.47 -10.83
C ARG A 894 48.24 37.95 -12.10
N ALA A 895 47.81 37.48 -13.26
CA ALA A 895 48.30 37.96 -14.55
C ALA A 895 48.02 39.46 -14.72
N GLN A 896 46.81 39.93 -14.34
CA GLN A 896 46.48 41.35 -14.32
C GLN A 896 47.41 42.16 -13.40
N VAL A 897 47.68 41.69 -12.18
CA VAL A 897 48.64 42.35 -11.28
C VAL A 897 50.06 42.36 -11.86
N PHE A 898 50.50 41.26 -12.49
CA PHE A 898 51.80 41.21 -13.13
C PHE A 898 51.92 42.19 -14.31
N LEU A 899 50.86 42.34 -15.12
CA LEU A 899 50.81 43.36 -16.17
C LEU A 899 50.88 44.77 -15.60
N ALA A 900 50.01 45.10 -14.63
CA ALA A 900 49.96 46.42 -13.99
C ALA A 900 51.31 46.86 -13.39
N THR A 901 52.12 45.88 -12.95
CA THR A 901 53.45 46.09 -12.36
C THR A 901 54.62 45.90 -13.33
N GLY A 902 54.35 45.60 -14.61
CA GLY A 902 55.35 45.45 -15.66
C GLY A 902 56.17 44.17 -15.63
N ARG A 903 55.72 43.14 -14.89
CA ARG A 903 56.30 41.79 -14.81
C ARG A 903 55.75 40.89 -15.92
N THR A 904 55.98 41.30 -17.16
CA THR A 904 55.31 40.77 -18.37
C THR A 904 55.53 39.29 -18.62
N GLU A 905 56.73 38.74 -18.37
CA GLU A 905 56.96 37.29 -18.55
C GLU A 905 56.13 36.43 -17.60
N ARG A 906 55.90 36.91 -16.36
CA ARG A 906 55.04 36.19 -15.40
C ARG A 906 53.57 36.29 -15.79
N ALA A 907 53.13 37.45 -16.29
CA ALA A 907 51.79 37.60 -16.82
C ALA A 907 51.52 36.66 -18.01
N LEU A 908 52.45 36.59 -18.97
CA LEU A 908 52.35 35.67 -20.12
C LEU A 908 52.23 34.21 -19.66
N ALA A 909 53.03 33.79 -18.69
CA ALA A 909 52.96 32.43 -18.14
C ALA A 909 51.60 32.12 -17.49
N ASP A 910 51.03 33.06 -16.74
CA ASP A 910 49.70 32.88 -16.12
C ASP A 910 48.57 32.85 -17.18
N TRP A 911 48.67 33.66 -18.24
CA TRP A 911 47.73 33.59 -19.38
C TRP A 911 47.82 32.26 -20.15
N GLU A 912 49.03 31.74 -20.37
CA GLU A 912 49.23 30.42 -20.99
C GLU A 912 48.64 29.31 -20.11
N ARG A 913 48.78 29.43 -18.79
CA ARG A 913 48.20 28.48 -17.85
C ARG A 913 46.67 28.49 -17.90
N LEU A 914 46.04 29.66 -18.04
CA LEU A 914 44.60 29.78 -18.24
C LEU A 914 44.11 29.07 -19.51
N ILE A 915 44.83 29.24 -20.63
CA ILE A 915 44.54 28.51 -21.87
C ILE A 915 44.64 27.00 -21.65
N ALA A 916 45.66 26.53 -20.93
CA ALA A 916 45.83 25.11 -20.61
C ALA A 916 44.73 24.54 -19.70
N LEU A 917 44.12 25.38 -18.85
CA LEU A 917 42.98 25.02 -18.00
C LEU A 917 41.63 25.05 -18.75
N GLY A 918 41.59 25.55 -20.00
CA GLY A 918 40.38 25.64 -20.79
C GLY A 918 39.40 26.74 -20.34
N SER A 919 39.87 27.70 -19.54
CA SER A 919 39.05 28.81 -19.02
C SER A 919 39.42 30.12 -19.73
N ASP A 920 38.42 30.81 -20.29
CA ASP A 920 38.57 32.12 -20.96
C ASP A 920 39.71 32.17 -22.00
N GLY A 921 39.87 31.09 -22.78
CA GLY A 921 41.00 30.91 -23.69
C GLY A 921 41.16 32.05 -24.70
N ASP A 922 40.07 32.60 -25.25
CA ASP A 922 40.13 33.69 -26.22
C ASP A 922 40.54 35.02 -25.58
N LYS A 923 40.00 35.34 -24.40
CA LYS A 923 40.42 36.50 -23.63
C LYS A 923 41.89 36.41 -23.24
N ALA A 924 42.34 35.25 -22.76
CA ALA A 924 43.74 35.02 -22.43
C ALA A 924 44.64 35.14 -23.68
N ARG A 925 44.20 34.64 -24.85
CA ARG A 925 44.89 34.84 -26.14
C ARG A 925 45.00 36.31 -26.52
N CYS A 926 43.92 37.10 -26.40
CA CYS A 926 43.97 38.56 -26.62
C CYS A 926 45.05 39.20 -25.74
N ARG A 927 45.01 38.92 -24.42
CA ARG A 927 45.94 39.50 -23.45
C ARG A 927 47.40 39.11 -23.71
N ILE A 928 47.67 37.90 -24.19
CA ILE A 928 49.02 37.49 -24.60
C ILE A 928 49.51 38.34 -25.77
N VAL A 929 48.70 38.51 -26.81
CA VAL A 929 49.07 39.28 -28.00
C VAL A 929 49.32 40.75 -27.66
N GLU A 930 48.41 41.39 -26.91
CA GLU A 930 48.56 42.77 -26.40
C GLU A 930 49.87 42.94 -25.62
N THR A 931 50.12 42.04 -24.66
CA THR A 931 51.33 42.08 -23.84
C THR A 931 52.59 41.99 -24.69
N LEU A 932 52.61 41.12 -25.71
CA LEU A 932 53.75 40.97 -26.61
C LEU A 932 53.98 42.22 -27.46
N ILE A 933 52.91 42.87 -27.94
CA ILE A 933 52.98 44.14 -28.68
C ILE A 933 53.56 45.24 -27.80
N HIS A 934 53.03 45.40 -26.58
CA HIS A 934 53.52 46.38 -25.60
C HIS A 934 54.99 46.15 -25.18
N CYS A 935 55.47 44.91 -25.26
CA CYS A 935 56.88 44.55 -25.05
C CYS A 935 57.77 44.76 -26.30
N GLY A 936 57.18 45.10 -27.45
CA GLY A 936 57.87 45.18 -28.74
C GLY A 936 58.21 43.83 -29.37
N ARG A 937 57.70 42.71 -28.84
CA ARG A 937 57.92 41.31 -29.30
C ARG A 937 56.95 40.95 -30.42
N ARG A 938 56.96 41.73 -31.50
CA ARG A 938 55.94 41.70 -32.56
C ARG A 938 55.91 40.41 -33.38
N ASP A 939 57.07 39.81 -33.64
CA ASP A 939 57.16 38.53 -34.36
C ASP A 939 56.45 37.40 -33.59
N GLU A 940 56.57 37.41 -32.27
CA GLU A 940 55.91 36.44 -31.40
C GLU A 940 54.40 36.70 -31.32
N ALA A 941 53.98 37.97 -31.24
CA ALA A 941 52.57 38.35 -31.28
C ALA A 941 51.87 37.82 -32.55
N MET A 942 52.54 37.95 -33.71
CA MET A 942 52.04 37.42 -34.98
C MET A 942 51.95 35.88 -35.00
N ALA A 943 52.95 35.19 -34.44
CA ALA A 943 52.94 33.74 -34.35
C ALA A 943 51.75 33.24 -33.52
N ARG A 944 51.50 33.85 -32.35
CA ARG A 944 50.36 33.49 -31.47
C ARG A 944 49.00 33.77 -32.12
N LEU A 945 48.88 34.87 -32.87
CA LEU A 945 47.66 35.16 -33.61
C LEU A 945 47.39 34.12 -34.70
N SER A 946 48.44 33.64 -35.38
CA SER A 946 48.34 32.60 -36.40
C SER A 946 47.92 31.25 -35.84
N GLU A 947 48.31 30.94 -34.60
CA GLU A 947 47.89 29.74 -33.87
C GLU A 947 46.40 29.77 -33.47
N ALA A 948 45.82 30.97 -33.30
CA ALA A 948 44.43 31.15 -32.89
C ALA A 948 43.40 30.93 -34.01
N GLY A 949 43.83 30.89 -35.28
CA GLY A 949 42.96 30.58 -36.42
C GLY A 949 42.98 31.64 -37.54
N PRO A 950 42.36 31.34 -38.70
CA PRO A 950 42.32 32.23 -39.86
C PRO A 950 41.59 33.55 -39.58
N GLU A 951 41.63 34.49 -40.53
CA GLU A 951 40.83 35.72 -40.43
C GLU A 951 39.33 35.38 -40.45
N PRO A 952 38.54 35.93 -39.52
CA PRO A 952 37.10 35.72 -39.49
C PRO A 952 36.47 36.26 -40.78
N GLY A 953 35.59 35.48 -41.38
CA GLY A 953 34.72 35.87 -42.48
C GLY A 953 33.74 36.98 -42.08
N PRO A 954 32.92 37.46 -43.03
CA PRO A 954 32.03 38.61 -42.82
C PRO A 954 30.99 38.40 -41.71
N ASP A 955 30.61 37.15 -41.47
CA ASP A 955 29.57 36.74 -40.51
C ASP A 955 30.17 36.03 -39.27
N ASP A 956 31.50 35.91 -39.19
CA ASP A 956 32.17 35.28 -38.06
C ASP A 956 32.29 36.28 -36.89
N PRO A 957 32.23 35.81 -35.62
CA PRO A 957 32.42 36.66 -34.43
C PRO A 957 33.74 37.45 -34.49
N LEU A 958 33.74 38.71 -34.04
CA LEU A 958 34.91 39.60 -34.06
C LEU A 958 35.97 39.27 -32.98
N ASP A 959 36.04 38.00 -32.56
CA ASP A 959 36.97 37.56 -31.52
C ASP A 959 38.42 37.73 -32.01
N LEU A 960 39.22 38.50 -31.26
CA LEU A 960 40.62 38.89 -31.55
C LEU A 960 40.81 39.94 -32.67
N ASP A 961 39.76 40.53 -33.23
CA ASP A 961 39.91 41.44 -34.37
C ASP A 961 40.63 42.75 -34.03
N TYR A 962 40.41 43.27 -32.82
CA TYR A 962 41.13 44.44 -32.31
C TYR A 962 42.65 44.25 -32.37
N VAL A 963 43.16 43.16 -31.77
CA VAL A 963 44.60 42.85 -31.73
C VAL A 963 45.13 42.45 -33.11
N ARG A 964 44.28 41.85 -33.97
CA ARG A 964 44.62 41.50 -35.35
C ARG A 964 44.84 42.74 -36.21
N VAL A 965 44.01 43.79 -36.06
CA VAL A 965 44.24 45.07 -36.74
C VAL A 965 45.59 45.63 -36.35
N GLU A 966 45.89 45.69 -35.05
CA GLU A 966 47.14 46.26 -34.53
C GLU A 966 48.38 45.54 -35.07
N VAL A 967 48.37 44.20 -35.05
CA VAL A 967 49.43 43.39 -35.65
C VAL A 967 49.59 43.66 -37.16
N LEU A 968 48.49 43.74 -37.92
CA LEU A 968 48.51 44.06 -39.36
C LEU A 968 49.04 45.47 -39.65
N ARG A 969 48.75 46.45 -38.77
CA ARG A 969 49.31 47.81 -38.85
C ARG A 969 50.83 47.78 -38.67
N HIS A 970 51.35 46.93 -37.78
CA HIS A 970 52.79 46.81 -37.59
C HIS A 970 53.51 46.08 -38.73
N THR A 971 52.87 45.11 -39.41
CA THR A 971 53.46 44.43 -40.58
C THR A 971 53.32 45.20 -41.89
N GLY A 972 52.62 46.33 -41.87
CA GLY A 972 52.41 47.19 -43.03
C GLY A 972 51.34 46.68 -43.99
N GLU A 973 50.46 45.80 -43.54
CA GLU A 973 49.35 45.24 -44.31
C GLU A 973 48.11 46.16 -44.28
N TRP A 974 48.32 47.42 -44.69
CA TRP A 974 47.39 48.53 -44.48
C TRP A 974 45.97 48.30 -45.02
N ALA A 975 45.84 47.63 -46.17
CA ALA A 975 44.54 47.37 -46.78
C ALA A 975 43.69 46.39 -45.94
N ARG A 976 44.35 45.36 -45.38
CA ARG A 976 43.70 44.37 -44.51
C ARG A 976 43.38 44.99 -43.15
N ALA A 977 44.33 45.70 -42.56
CA ALA A 977 44.12 46.45 -41.32
C ALA A 977 42.93 47.41 -41.42
N ARG A 978 42.84 48.17 -42.53
CA ARG A 978 41.73 49.11 -42.75
C ARG A 978 40.39 48.39 -42.86
N HIS A 979 40.33 47.32 -43.64
CA HIS A 979 39.08 46.56 -43.83
C HIS A 979 38.55 46.02 -42.50
N LEU A 980 39.44 45.45 -41.69
CA LEU A 980 39.07 44.90 -40.39
C LEU A 980 38.69 46.00 -39.38
N ALA A 981 39.38 47.14 -39.40
CA ALA A 981 39.01 48.30 -38.58
C ALA A 981 37.63 48.89 -38.96
N GLU A 982 37.27 48.90 -40.25
CA GLU A 982 35.95 49.33 -40.70
C GLU A 982 34.84 48.39 -40.23
N ARG A 983 35.10 47.08 -40.21
CA ARG A 983 34.19 46.08 -39.63
C ARG A 983 34.05 46.30 -38.12
N LEU A 984 35.16 46.37 -37.40
CA LEU A 984 35.16 46.59 -35.96
C LEU A 984 34.40 47.87 -35.59
N ARG A 985 34.53 48.94 -36.36
CA ARG A 985 33.80 50.20 -36.14
C ARG A 985 32.28 50.06 -36.27
N ALA A 986 31.79 49.14 -37.09
CA ALA A 986 30.36 48.92 -37.27
C ALA A 986 29.72 48.27 -36.04
N GLU A 987 30.48 47.45 -35.32
CA GLU A 987 30.04 46.76 -34.09
C GLU A 987 30.41 47.53 -32.82
N GLU A 988 31.66 48.00 -32.75
CA GLU A 988 32.23 48.76 -31.63
C GLU A 988 32.78 50.12 -32.12
N PRO A 989 31.96 51.19 -32.08
CA PRO A 989 32.30 52.47 -32.70
C PRO A 989 33.58 53.12 -32.18
N VAL A 990 33.85 53.07 -30.87
CA VAL A 990 35.02 53.71 -30.26
C VAL A 990 36.33 53.00 -30.66
N PRO A 991 36.56 51.71 -30.29
CA PRO A 991 37.81 51.02 -30.62
C PRO A 991 37.99 50.82 -32.12
N GLY A 992 36.92 50.60 -32.89
CA GLY A 992 37.00 50.50 -34.35
C GLY A 992 37.38 51.82 -35.02
N THR A 993 36.83 52.96 -34.57
CA THR A 993 37.24 54.28 -35.10
C THR A 993 38.68 54.60 -34.72
N PHE A 994 39.12 54.26 -33.51
CA PHE A 994 40.51 54.40 -33.09
C PHE A 994 41.46 53.59 -33.99
N GLN A 995 41.20 52.30 -34.20
CA GLN A 995 42.01 51.44 -35.05
C GLN A 995 42.04 51.93 -36.52
N LEU A 996 40.91 52.46 -37.02
CA LEU A 996 40.83 53.04 -38.36
C LEU A 996 41.66 54.34 -38.47
N ALA A 997 41.58 55.21 -37.47
CA ALA A 997 42.34 56.45 -37.40
C ALA A 997 43.85 56.18 -37.35
N MET A 998 44.28 55.22 -36.53
CA MET A 998 45.66 54.76 -36.45
C MET A 998 46.15 54.15 -37.76
N THR A 999 45.33 53.31 -38.41
CA THR A 999 45.66 52.72 -39.73
C THR A 999 45.90 53.78 -40.80
N GLU A 1000 45.01 54.78 -40.91
CA GLU A 1000 45.17 55.86 -41.89
C GLU A 1000 46.34 56.79 -41.54
N ALA A 1001 46.57 57.06 -40.25
CA ALA A 1001 47.68 57.89 -39.80
C ALA A 1001 49.03 57.26 -40.18
N ARG A 1002 49.15 55.94 -40.03
CA ARG A 1002 50.35 55.17 -40.37
C ARG A 1002 50.56 54.97 -41.86
N SER A 1003 49.49 54.73 -42.63
CA SER A 1003 49.60 54.39 -44.05
C SER A 1003 49.64 55.61 -44.98
N ARG A 1004 48.87 56.66 -44.67
CA ARG A 1004 48.65 57.82 -45.56
C ARG A 1004 48.95 59.17 -44.90
N GLY A 1005 49.26 59.18 -43.60
CA GLY A 1005 49.64 60.38 -42.86
C GLY A 1005 48.45 61.17 -42.31
N ARG A 1006 48.77 62.25 -41.60
CA ARG A 1006 47.83 63.02 -40.76
C ARG A 1006 46.57 63.49 -41.48
N THR A 1007 46.67 64.04 -42.69
CA THR A 1007 45.52 64.60 -43.42
C THR A 1007 44.48 63.53 -43.78
N ALA A 1008 44.91 62.31 -44.10
CA ALA A 1008 44.00 61.21 -44.40
C ALA A 1008 43.29 60.68 -43.14
N ALA A 1009 43.95 60.77 -41.98
CA ALA A 1009 43.44 60.30 -40.70
C ALA A 1009 42.54 61.31 -39.97
N GLU A 1010 42.66 62.61 -40.29
CA GLU A 1010 41.96 63.70 -39.59
C GLU A 1010 40.44 63.48 -39.42
N PRO A 1011 39.66 63.03 -40.43
CA PRO A 1011 38.23 62.81 -40.25
C PRO A 1011 37.90 61.77 -39.16
N TRP A 1012 38.74 60.74 -39.03
CA TRP A 1012 38.56 59.67 -38.06
C TRP A 1012 38.95 60.09 -36.65
N TRP A 1013 40.01 60.89 -36.49
CA TRP A 1013 40.37 61.47 -35.20
C TRP A 1013 39.29 62.41 -34.66
N ARG A 1014 38.69 63.24 -35.53
CA ARG A 1014 37.54 64.11 -35.19
C ARG A 1014 36.27 63.34 -34.86
N GLU A 1015 36.10 62.16 -35.47
CA GLU A 1015 35.00 61.26 -35.13
C GLU A 1015 35.21 60.60 -33.77
N LEU A 1016 36.42 60.08 -33.52
CA LEU A 1016 36.78 59.51 -32.23
C LEU A 1016 36.63 60.53 -31.10
N GLU A 1017 37.04 61.79 -31.33
CA GLU A 1017 36.86 62.88 -30.36
C GLU A 1017 35.41 63.02 -29.90
N ARG A 1018 34.45 62.98 -30.85
CA ARG A 1018 33.01 63.05 -30.53
C ARG A 1018 32.52 61.81 -29.79
N LEU A 1019 33.00 60.63 -30.17
CA LEU A 1019 32.61 59.36 -29.56
C LEU A 1019 33.14 59.23 -28.12
N LEU A 1020 34.33 59.76 -27.83
CA LEU A 1020 34.90 59.73 -26.48
C LEU A 1020 34.14 60.61 -25.48
N ASP A 1021 33.42 61.64 -25.96
CA ASP A 1021 32.58 62.49 -25.11
C ASP A 1021 31.24 61.83 -24.73
N THR A 1022 30.77 60.89 -25.55
CA THR A 1022 29.49 60.19 -25.33
C THR A 1022 29.66 58.82 -24.71
N ASP A 1023 30.69 58.07 -25.13
CA ASP A 1023 30.74 56.61 -24.96
C ASP A 1023 32.06 56.09 -24.35
N ALA A 1024 32.94 56.97 -23.85
CA ALA A 1024 34.18 56.52 -23.20
C ALA A 1024 33.91 55.81 -21.86
N PRO A 1025 34.54 54.64 -21.61
CA PRO A 1025 34.23 53.79 -20.45
C PRO A 1025 34.72 54.37 -19.12
N ASP A 1026 35.86 55.06 -19.12
CA ASP A 1026 36.42 55.66 -17.92
C ASP A 1026 37.22 56.95 -18.22
N GLU A 1027 37.53 57.70 -17.16
CA GLU A 1027 38.20 58.99 -17.24
C GLU A 1027 39.65 58.89 -17.72
N LEU A 1028 40.36 57.79 -17.44
CA LEU A 1028 41.72 57.57 -17.92
C LEU A 1028 41.70 57.35 -19.43
N THR A 1029 40.84 56.47 -19.95
CA THR A 1029 40.66 56.26 -21.40
C THR A 1029 40.22 57.54 -22.10
N ARG A 1030 39.29 58.31 -21.52
CA ARG A 1030 38.86 59.58 -22.11
C ARG A 1030 40.02 60.58 -22.23
N ARG A 1031 40.83 60.73 -21.17
CA ARG A 1031 41.97 61.64 -21.16
C ARG A 1031 43.09 61.16 -22.06
N SER A 1032 43.45 59.88 -22.00
CA SER A 1032 44.43 59.24 -22.87
C SER A 1032 44.03 59.38 -24.35
N GLY A 1033 42.77 59.11 -24.68
CA GLY A 1033 42.23 59.28 -26.04
C GLY A 1033 42.33 60.73 -26.54
N ARG A 1034 42.00 61.71 -25.70
CA ARG A 1034 42.17 63.14 -26.03
C ARG A 1034 43.63 63.53 -26.24
N CYS A 1035 44.56 62.98 -25.44
CA CYS A 1035 45.99 63.16 -25.64
C CYS A 1035 46.43 62.62 -27.01
N ILE A 1036 46.00 61.40 -27.35
CA ILE A 1036 46.33 60.75 -28.62
C ILE A 1036 45.79 61.54 -29.81
N ILE A 1037 44.52 61.97 -29.75
CA ILE A 1037 43.91 62.82 -30.77
C ILE A 1037 44.69 64.13 -30.92
N GLY A 1038 45.04 64.79 -29.81
CA GLY A 1038 45.82 66.02 -29.83
C GLY A 1038 47.22 65.83 -30.42
N TRP A 1039 47.89 64.71 -30.17
CA TRP A 1039 49.16 64.37 -30.82
C TRP A 1039 48.99 64.14 -32.32
N ALA A 1040 47.95 63.40 -32.72
CA ALA A 1040 47.68 63.08 -34.12
C ALA A 1040 47.24 64.30 -34.93
N LEU A 1041 46.44 65.20 -34.34
CA LEU A 1041 45.95 66.44 -34.93
C LEU A 1041 46.85 67.65 -34.67
N GLY A 1042 48.00 67.48 -34.02
CA GLY A 1042 49.00 68.54 -33.80
C GLY A 1042 48.56 69.67 -32.87
N ASP A 1043 47.61 69.42 -31.98
CA ASP A 1043 47.14 70.33 -30.92
C ASP A 1043 48.02 70.19 -29.68
N TRP A 1044 49.30 70.53 -29.86
CA TRP A 1044 50.38 70.18 -28.93
C TRP A 1044 50.20 70.69 -27.50
N ALA A 1045 49.63 71.88 -27.32
CA ALA A 1045 49.49 72.49 -26.00
C ALA A 1045 48.41 71.79 -25.15
N ASP A 1046 47.32 71.38 -25.77
CA ASP A 1046 46.26 70.62 -25.10
C ASP A 1046 46.71 69.19 -24.82
N ALA A 1047 47.40 68.58 -25.79
CA ALA A 1047 47.93 67.23 -25.64
C ALA A 1047 49.02 67.14 -24.54
N ASP A 1048 49.83 68.18 -24.34
CA ASP A 1048 50.83 68.22 -23.26
C ASP A 1048 50.21 68.40 -21.88
N ARG A 1049 49.16 69.21 -21.77
CA ARG A 1049 48.38 69.33 -20.52
C ARG A 1049 47.70 68.02 -20.17
N GLY A 1050 47.02 67.42 -21.14
CA GLY A 1050 46.37 66.13 -20.97
C GLY A 1050 47.37 65.04 -20.56
N LEU A 1051 48.57 65.01 -21.16
CA LEU A 1051 49.59 64.03 -20.78
C LEU A 1051 50.06 64.21 -19.34
N ALA A 1052 50.26 65.46 -18.89
CA ALA A 1052 50.63 65.73 -17.50
C ALA A 1052 49.52 65.29 -16.53
N GLU A 1053 48.25 65.47 -16.90
CA GLU A 1053 47.10 65.01 -16.13
C GLU A 1053 47.01 63.48 -16.08
N VAL A 1054 47.21 62.79 -17.22
CA VAL A 1054 47.25 61.31 -17.29
C VAL A 1054 48.37 60.76 -16.41
N LEU A 1055 49.59 61.31 -16.49
CA LEU A 1055 50.71 60.88 -15.66
C LEU A 1055 50.48 61.14 -14.16
N ALA A 1056 49.69 62.16 -13.82
CA ALA A 1056 49.33 62.45 -12.43
C ALA A 1056 48.26 61.49 -11.85
N MET A 1057 47.61 60.68 -12.70
CA MET A 1057 46.62 59.67 -12.28
C MET A 1057 47.27 58.34 -11.85
N GLU A 1058 48.60 58.26 -11.80
CA GLU A 1058 49.36 57.03 -11.50
C GLU A 1058 48.91 55.84 -12.38
N PRO A 1059 49.02 55.98 -13.72
CA PRO A 1059 48.65 54.92 -14.65
C PRO A 1059 49.51 53.68 -14.45
N GLU A 1060 48.94 52.53 -14.77
CA GLU A 1060 49.59 51.24 -14.61
C GLU A 1060 50.62 51.02 -15.73
N TRP A 1061 51.44 49.98 -15.61
CA TRP A 1061 52.52 49.75 -16.57
C TRP A 1061 52.00 49.53 -17.99
N ASP A 1062 50.90 48.79 -18.13
CA ASP A 1062 50.24 48.47 -19.40
C ASP A 1062 49.59 49.71 -20.04
N ASP A 1063 48.90 50.57 -19.28
CA ASP A 1063 48.40 51.88 -19.76
C ASP A 1063 49.54 52.71 -20.39
N LEU A 1064 50.69 52.76 -19.70
CA LEU A 1064 51.87 53.50 -20.15
C LEU A 1064 52.58 52.82 -21.32
N ALA A 1065 52.53 51.49 -21.40
CA ALA A 1065 53.10 50.73 -22.51
C ALA A 1065 52.29 50.90 -23.79
N GLU A 1066 50.96 50.91 -23.69
CA GLU A 1066 50.04 51.21 -24.78
C GLU A 1066 50.27 52.64 -25.32
N LEU A 1067 50.30 53.65 -24.44
CA LEU A 1067 50.59 55.03 -24.84
C LEU A 1067 51.96 55.18 -25.53
N ALA A 1068 52.98 54.45 -25.04
CA ALA A 1068 54.30 54.45 -25.66
C ALA A 1068 54.31 53.80 -27.05
N ASP A 1069 53.56 52.71 -27.24
CA ASP A 1069 53.45 52.06 -28.55
C ASP A 1069 52.70 52.95 -29.54
N ILE A 1070 51.55 53.53 -29.14
CA ILE A 1070 50.78 54.47 -29.97
C ILE A 1070 51.63 55.68 -30.40
N LEU A 1071 52.39 56.28 -29.47
CA LEU A 1071 53.31 57.38 -29.80
C LEU A 1071 54.41 56.96 -30.76
N SER A 1072 54.95 55.75 -30.60
CA SER A 1072 55.96 55.18 -31.48
C SER A 1072 55.40 54.97 -32.89
N GLU A 1073 54.16 54.53 -32.98
CA GLU A 1073 53.44 54.38 -34.24
C GLU A 1073 53.19 55.73 -34.92
N LEU A 1074 52.62 56.71 -34.21
CA LEU A 1074 52.42 58.06 -34.75
C LEU A 1074 53.73 58.69 -35.25
N LEU A 1075 54.83 58.48 -34.53
CA LEU A 1075 56.17 58.94 -34.92
C LEU A 1075 56.65 58.31 -36.24
N ALA A 1076 56.27 57.05 -36.48
CA ALA A 1076 56.62 56.31 -37.70
C ALA A 1076 55.69 56.61 -38.89
N GLY A 1077 54.66 57.44 -38.73
CA GLY A 1077 53.72 57.83 -39.78
C GLY A 1077 54.28 58.87 -40.78
N PRO A 1078 53.80 58.88 -42.04
CA PRO A 1078 54.17 59.90 -43.01
C PRO A 1078 53.82 61.32 -42.54
N GLY A 1079 54.81 62.21 -42.49
CA GLY A 1079 54.62 63.61 -42.08
C GLY A 1079 54.57 63.86 -40.57
N ALA A 1080 55.02 62.89 -39.76
CA ALA A 1080 55.21 63.08 -38.32
C ALA A 1080 56.25 64.20 -38.01
N ASP A 1081 56.14 64.84 -36.85
CA ASP A 1081 57.11 65.82 -36.33
C ASP A 1081 57.93 65.19 -35.19
N PRO A 1082 59.13 64.65 -35.48
CA PRO A 1082 59.97 64.01 -34.47
C PRO A 1082 60.41 64.96 -33.36
N SER A 1083 60.50 66.27 -33.63
CA SER A 1083 60.91 67.26 -32.63
C SER A 1083 59.86 67.44 -31.53
N ARG A 1084 58.60 67.13 -31.83
CA ARG A 1084 57.48 67.18 -30.89
C ARG A 1084 57.17 65.81 -30.29
N LEU A 1085 57.10 64.74 -31.08
CA LEU A 1085 56.68 63.43 -30.58
C LEU A 1085 57.74 62.73 -29.73
N THR A 1086 59.03 62.83 -30.08
CA THR A 1086 60.11 62.13 -29.35
C THR A 1086 60.21 62.50 -27.86
N PRO A 1087 60.15 63.80 -27.46
CA PRO A 1087 60.14 64.16 -26.04
C PRO A 1087 58.97 63.55 -25.25
N ARG A 1088 57.78 63.44 -25.87
CA ARG A 1088 56.58 62.85 -25.25
C ARG A 1088 56.72 61.35 -25.09
N LEU A 1089 57.18 60.67 -26.15
CA LEU A 1089 57.50 59.24 -26.09
C LEU A 1089 58.53 58.95 -24.99
N THR A 1090 59.56 59.80 -24.85
CA THR A 1090 60.55 59.67 -23.78
C THR A 1090 59.93 59.83 -22.40
N ALA A 1091 59.03 60.80 -22.22
CA ALA A 1091 58.33 61.01 -20.95
C ALA A 1091 57.45 59.80 -20.55
N VAL A 1092 56.65 59.29 -21.49
CA VAL A 1092 55.79 58.11 -21.27
C VAL A 1092 56.65 56.86 -21.00
N THR A 1093 57.69 56.63 -21.79
CA THR A 1093 58.60 55.49 -21.62
C THR A 1093 59.32 55.54 -20.27
N ALA A 1094 59.78 56.72 -19.85
CA ALA A 1094 60.41 56.90 -18.54
C ALA A 1094 59.44 56.64 -17.38
N ALA A 1095 58.19 57.09 -17.49
CA ALA A 1095 57.15 56.78 -16.51
C ALA A 1095 56.86 55.28 -16.45
N ARG A 1096 56.70 54.62 -17.61
CA ARG A 1096 56.49 53.17 -17.72
C ARG A 1096 57.60 52.39 -17.04
N ASP A 1097 58.85 52.73 -17.37
CA ASP A 1097 60.02 52.04 -16.83
C ASP A 1097 60.18 52.30 -15.33
N ALA A 1098 59.75 53.46 -14.82
CA ALA A 1098 59.71 53.76 -13.39
C ALA A 1098 58.67 52.88 -12.65
N VAL A 1099 57.49 52.64 -13.24
CA VAL A 1099 56.51 51.71 -12.67
C VAL A 1099 57.10 50.31 -12.58
N ARG A 1100 57.70 49.81 -13.66
CA ARG A 1100 58.37 48.49 -13.65
C ARG A 1100 59.45 48.43 -12.57
N ALA A 1101 60.31 49.44 -12.49
CA ALA A 1101 61.40 49.52 -11.51
C ALA A 1101 60.93 49.45 -10.06
N ARG A 1102 59.75 50.03 -9.75
CA ARG A 1102 59.14 49.99 -8.42
C ARG A 1102 58.80 48.57 -7.94
N TYR A 1103 58.59 47.62 -8.86
CA TYR A 1103 58.13 46.27 -8.57
C TYR A 1103 59.07 45.16 -9.12
N THR A 1104 60.36 45.48 -9.32
CA THR A 1104 61.34 44.55 -9.92
C THR A 1104 61.97 43.57 -8.92
N ASP A 1105 61.67 43.67 -7.62
CA ASP A 1105 62.19 42.77 -6.58
C ASP A 1105 61.42 41.44 -6.45
#